data_AF-A0A0F4YFH5-F1
#
_entry.id   AF-A0A0F4YFH5-F1
#
_cell.length_a   1.000
_cell.length_b   1.000
_cell.length_c   1.000
_cell.angle_alpha   90.00
_cell.angle_beta   90.00
_cell.angle_gamma   90.00
#
_symmetry.space_group_name_H-M   'P 1'
#
loop_
_entity.id
_entity.type
_entity.pdbx_description
1 polymer ?
#
loop_
_entity_poly.entity_id
_entity_poly.type
_entity_poly.pdbx_seq_one_letter_code
_entity_poly.pdbx_strand_id
1 'polypeptide(L)'
;MSTITLNQTLSLKSPAVHLHALSAGHLTLPEKYFVHPASATARRTVPSLAFLIQHRHPTTGKLTRLVFDLGLRRDIQLYAVPIQKHAETRQPLSTDPDVVKSLARGGLTPGNIDYVVYSHVHWDHVGEPRDFPTSTFVIGPGARDLLRGTNRSLTGSHSFFEPDLLPEERTIELSDPDSSSKVDRASDKETSGPDFHQPWTTNPFNLPSIDLFHDGTVYIVHAPGHLPGHINLLVKTGPEPTNWVYLAGDACHDRRIVRREREIGEWVDDDGRVCCIHADRKMAEQTIERIRGLEEQGVEVIFAHDVEWEDDARNKSRFFGIIATGMTRQIVSTVVELGGLWGYPTDNSNTMSQQNYLFLHNSTTAMSSPPKQHFIAELGPHAWNDGWQSVLNLSPELFQASLALRSVPKRHGHLSPKVQAFIGLAVDSAATHLHVPGIEEHVRAALAAGATATELVEVIELTSTLGIHACNIGVPLLVEVLKEEGHPAAEAQQLDARREQLRADFKQNRGYWHAFWEDILRLDPDFFEAYLEFSSVPWVRRPENGTKGVLEPKVKELIYCAFDAAATHLYQPGLKQHMRNALRYGATPEEIMEVLEIATALSLHTATVAMPIVEREVAASPTSPDYFPRFSAFPTNWGKSGYTPTFGICPTDSHISPHLPAKTCIWGNTKLHRKGETKRKSTLTIHLETDR
;
A
#
# COMPACT_ATOMS: atom_id res chain seq x y z
N MET A 1 -55.48 43.04 -18.66
CA MET A 1 -54.88 41.85 -19.30
C MET A 1 -53.38 42.07 -19.25
N SER A 2 -52.76 41.47 -18.24
CA SER A 2 -51.48 41.91 -17.71
C SER A 2 -50.31 41.17 -18.33
N THR A 3 -49.28 41.97 -18.59
CA THR A 3 -47.97 41.70 -19.14
C THR A 3 -47.21 40.63 -18.35
N ILE A 4 -46.61 39.69 -19.09
CA ILE A 4 -45.71 38.65 -18.59
C ILE A 4 -44.46 39.33 -18.02
N THR A 5 -44.25 39.16 -16.72
CA THR A 5 -42.99 39.52 -16.05
C THR A 5 -42.30 38.21 -15.67
N LEU A 6 -41.34 37.79 -16.48
CA LEU A 6 -40.45 36.66 -16.21
C LEU A 6 -39.39 37.14 -15.21
N ASN A 7 -39.72 37.07 -13.93
CA ASN A 7 -38.79 37.26 -12.81
C ASN A 7 -39.10 36.22 -11.75
N GLN A 8 -38.67 34.98 -11.97
CA GLN A 8 -38.39 34.05 -10.88
C GLN A 8 -37.06 33.37 -11.16
N THR A 9 -36.07 33.90 -10.46
CA THR A 9 -34.72 33.40 -10.23
C THR A 9 -34.77 31.90 -9.90
N LEU A 10 -34.46 31.05 -10.89
CA LEU A 10 -34.05 29.67 -10.63
C LEU A 10 -32.66 29.72 -9.98
N SER A 11 -32.62 29.85 -8.67
CA SER A 11 -31.44 29.52 -7.86
C SER A 11 -31.85 28.51 -6.81
N LEU A 12 -31.96 27.25 -7.22
CA LEU A 12 -31.84 26.11 -6.32
C LEU A 12 -30.43 25.55 -6.51
N LYS A 13 -29.42 26.27 -6.04
CA LYS A 13 -28.09 25.70 -5.82
C LYS A 13 -28.17 24.91 -4.53
N SER A 14 -28.61 23.65 -4.60
CA SER A 14 -28.44 22.74 -3.46
C SER A 14 -26.96 22.73 -3.07
N PRO A 15 -26.62 22.85 -1.77
CA PRO A 15 -25.25 22.70 -1.32
C PRO A 15 -24.67 21.37 -1.83
N ALA A 16 -23.49 21.44 -2.47
CA ALA A 16 -22.81 20.28 -3.00
C ALA A 16 -21.83 19.77 -1.95
N VAL A 17 -22.21 18.69 -1.26
CA VAL A 17 -21.31 17.93 -0.40
C VAL A 17 -20.81 16.71 -1.16
N HIS A 18 -19.50 16.60 -1.32
CA HIS A 18 -18.88 15.39 -1.84
C HIS A 18 -18.28 14.60 -0.67
N LEU A 19 -18.57 13.31 -0.64
CA LEU A 19 -18.12 12.37 0.38
C LEU A 19 -17.31 11.26 -0.29
N HIS A 20 -16.10 11.04 0.20
CA HIS A 20 -15.22 9.96 -0.26
C HIS A 20 -14.65 9.18 0.91
N ALA A 21 -14.55 7.87 0.76
CA ALA A 21 -13.79 7.04 1.69
C ALA A 21 -12.29 7.18 1.43
N LEU A 22 -11.50 7.04 2.49
CA LEU A 22 -10.05 6.99 2.49
C LEU A 22 -9.64 5.70 3.19
N SER A 23 -8.85 4.87 2.49
CA SER A 23 -8.20 3.74 3.14
C SER A 23 -7.17 4.28 4.13
N ALA A 24 -7.22 3.82 5.38
CA ALA A 24 -6.30 4.23 6.44
C ALA A 24 -5.82 3.04 7.29
N GLY A 25 -5.53 1.93 6.58
CA GLY A 25 -5.02 0.69 7.14
C GLY A 25 -6.09 -0.34 7.51
N HIS A 26 -5.62 -1.48 7.99
CA HIS A 26 -6.40 -2.64 8.41
C HIS A 26 -5.83 -3.23 9.69
N LEU A 27 -6.68 -3.77 10.55
CA LEU A 27 -6.28 -4.46 11.77
C LEU A 27 -7.13 -5.70 12.00
N THR A 28 -6.61 -6.66 12.75
CA THR A 28 -7.31 -7.91 13.04
C THR A 28 -7.86 -7.95 14.46
N LEU A 29 -9.18 -8.02 14.55
CA LEU A 29 -9.93 -8.07 15.80
C LEU A 29 -10.16 -9.53 16.22
N PRO A 30 -9.75 -9.97 17.42
CA PRO A 30 -10.19 -11.22 18.01
C PRO A 30 -11.66 -11.12 18.39
N GLU A 31 -12.53 -11.87 17.72
CA GLU A 31 -14.00 -11.69 17.76
C GLU A 31 -14.56 -11.76 19.18
N LYS A 32 -13.98 -12.59 20.06
CA LYS A 32 -14.43 -12.76 21.45
C LYS A 32 -14.48 -11.49 22.29
N TYR A 33 -13.76 -10.43 21.89
CA TYR A 33 -13.78 -9.14 22.59
C TYR A 33 -14.79 -8.14 22.02
N PHE A 34 -15.42 -8.46 20.89
CA PHE A 34 -16.30 -7.56 20.14
C PHE A 34 -17.71 -8.12 19.96
N VAL A 35 -17.86 -9.42 19.76
CA VAL A 35 -19.16 -10.09 19.54
C VAL A 35 -19.36 -11.30 20.44
N HIS A 36 -20.63 -11.58 20.76
CA HIS A 36 -21.07 -12.78 21.47
C HIS A 36 -22.28 -13.45 20.78
N PRO A 37 -22.34 -14.79 20.68
CA PRO A 37 -21.26 -15.74 20.95
C PRO A 37 -20.16 -15.68 19.87
N ALA A 38 -18.93 -16.01 20.27
CA ALA A 38 -17.77 -16.12 19.38
C ALA A 38 -16.84 -17.25 19.82
N SER A 39 -16.15 -17.88 18.87
CA SER A 39 -15.09 -18.83 19.18
C SER A 39 -13.88 -18.11 19.80
N ALA A 40 -13.18 -18.78 20.71
CA ALA A 40 -11.98 -18.23 21.37
C ALA A 40 -10.84 -17.89 20.38
N THR A 41 -10.81 -18.54 19.22
CA THR A 41 -9.81 -18.36 18.16
C THR A 41 -10.32 -17.54 16.99
N ALA A 42 -11.61 -17.18 16.95
CA ALA A 42 -12.17 -16.40 15.85
C ALA A 42 -11.52 -15.01 15.79
N ARG A 43 -11.12 -14.62 14.58
CA ARG A 43 -10.48 -13.34 14.29
C ARG A 43 -11.00 -12.80 12.96
N ARG A 44 -11.14 -11.49 12.87
CA ARG A 44 -11.60 -10.80 11.66
C ARG A 44 -10.70 -9.61 11.35
N THR A 45 -10.14 -9.57 10.16
CA THR A 45 -9.44 -8.38 9.65
C THR A 45 -10.49 -7.38 9.17
N VAL A 46 -10.38 -6.14 9.63
CA VAL A 46 -11.31 -5.04 9.34
C VAL A 46 -10.52 -3.81 8.90
N PRO A 47 -11.10 -2.93 8.09
CA PRO A 47 -10.48 -1.65 7.76
C PRO A 47 -10.45 -0.73 8.99
N SER A 48 -9.61 0.30 8.95
CA SER A 48 -9.86 1.55 9.67
C SER A 48 -10.15 2.62 8.62
N LEU A 49 -11.43 2.84 8.33
CA LEU A 49 -11.89 3.78 7.32
C LEU A 49 -11.83 5.22 7.86
N ALA A 50 -11.30 6.12 7.04
CA ALA A 50 -11.41 7.56 7.21
C ALA A 50 -12.24 8.15 6.06
N PHE A 51 -12.71 9.39 6.18
CA PHE A 51 -13.55 10.01 5.16
C PHE A 51 -13.14 11.44 4.83
N LEU A 52 -13.12 11.78 3.55
CA LEU A 52 -12.98 13.14 3.06
C LEU A 52 -14.37 13.72 2.78
N ILE A 53 -14.69 14.83 3.45
CA ILE A 53 -15.90 15.62 3.23
C ILE A 53 -15.50 16.94 2.60
N GLN A 54 -16.07 17.24 1.43
CA GLN A 54 -15.87 18.50 0.74
C GLN A 54 -17.19 19.23 0.66
N HIS A 55 -17.34 20.27 1.48
CA HIS A 55 -18.52 21.13 1.51
C HIS A 55 -18.27 22.39 0.70
N ARG A 56 -19.18 22.71 -0.23
CA ARG A 56 -19.17 23.99 -0.93
C ARG A 56 -20.34 24.84 -0.45
N HIS A 57 -20.03 25.96 0.20
CA HIS A 57 -21.03 26.89 0.67
C HIS A 57 -21.91 27.39 -0.50
N PRO A 58 -23.26 27.32 -0.39
CA PRO A 58 -24.16 27.55 -1.51
C PRO A 58 -24.11 29.00 -2.05
N THR A 59 -24.00 29.98 -1.15
CA THR A 59 -23.92 31.41 -1.51
C THR A 59 -22.52 31.87 -1.88
N THR A 60 -21.51 31.61 -1.04
CA THR A 60 -20.15 32.15 -1.22
C THR A 60 -19.28 31.30 -2.16
N GLY A 61 -19.65 30.04 -2.40
CA GLY A 61 -18.86 29.09 -3.18
C GLY A 61 -17.57 28.63 -2.48
N LYS A 62 -17.31 29.08 -1.24
CA LYS A 62 -16.15 28.68 -0.44
C LYS A 62 -16.15 27.16 -0.26
N LEU A 63 -15.03 26.54 -0.56
CA LEU A 63 -14.80 25.11 -0.38
C LEU A 63 -14.15 24.90 0.98
N THR A 64 -14.77 24.08 1.82
CA THR A 64 -14.23 23.60 3.09
C THR A 64 -13.99 22.10 2.99
N ARG A 65 -12.79 21.63 3.38
CA ARG A 65 -12.42 20.22 3.39
C ARG A 65 -12.22 19.73 4.81
N LEU A 66 -12.92 18.66 5.16
CA LEU A 66 -12.81 17.99 6.44
C LEU A 66 -12.35 16.56 6.19
N VAL A 67 -11.48 16.07 7.06
CA VAL A 67 -11.18 14.64 7.16
C VAL A 67 -11.79 14.14 8.47
N PHE A 68 -12.62 13.11 8.39
CA PHE A 68 -13.20 12.42 9.54
C PHE A 68 -12.39 11.15 9.82
N ASP A 69 -11.71 11.15 10.97
CA ASP A 69 -10.66 10.20 11.39
C ASP A 69 -9.43 10.14 10.48
N LEU A 70 -8.31 9.68 11.05
CA LEU A 70 -7.04 9.47 10.33
C LEU A 70 -6.60 8.00 10.27
N GLY A 71 -7.37 7.09 10.87
CA GLY A 71 -7.10 5.65 10.92
C GLY A 71 -5.82 5.28 11.68
N LEU A 72 -5.11 4.27 11.18
CA LEU A 72 -3.85 3.80 11.76
C LEU A 72 -2.67 4.71 11.41
N ARG A 73 -1.76 4.92 12.36
CA ARG A 73 -0.50 5.65 12.12
C ARG A 73 0.38 4.86 11.16
N ARG A 74 0.96 5.56 10.17
CA ARG A 74 1.86 4.99 9.14
C ARG A 74 2.97 4.12 9.74
N ASP A 75 3.54 4.59 10.85
CA ASP A 75 4.62 3.94 11.58
C ASP A 75 4.15 3.64 13.00
N ILE A 76 3.97 2.36 13.30
CA ILE A 76 3.52 1.87 14.60
C ILE A 76 4.55 2.20 15.69
N GLN A 77 5.84 2.33 15.36
CA GLN A 77 6.89 2.64 16.33
C GLN A 77 6.77 4.06 16.89
N LEU A 78 6.00 4.92 16.23
CA LEU A 78 5.75 6.28 16.71
C LEU A 78 4.64 6.35 17.75
N TYR A 79 3.82 5.31 17.93
CA TYR A 79 2.90 5.26 19.06
C TYR A 79 3.67 5.08 20.38
N ALA A 80 3.08 5.52 21.50
CA ALA A 80 3.56 5.14 22.82
C ALA A 80 3.65 3.61 22.99
N VAL A 81 4.66 3.15 23.75
CA VAL A 81 4.96 1.72 23.97
C VAL A 81 3.75 0.85 24.37
N PRO A 82 2.80 1.31 25.21
CA PRO A 82 1.60 0.54 25.52
C PRO A 82 0.72 0.24 24.29
N ILE A 83 0.55 1.23 23.40
CA ILE A 83 -0.20 1.07 22.15
C ILE A 83 0.56 0.14 21.21
N GLN A 84 1.90 0.24 21.12
CA GLN A 84 2.70 -0.68 20.30
C GLN A 84 2.47 -2.15 20.69
N LYS A 85 2.55 -2.44 21.99
CA LYS A 85 2.25 -3.78 22.54
C LYS A 85 0.82 -4.20 22.27
N HIS A 86 -0.13 -3.27 22.34
CA HIS A 86 -1.51 -3.56 21.99
C HIS A 86 -1.67 -3.93 20.51
N ALA A 87 -1.03 -3.19 19.61
CA ALA A 87 -1.05 -3.42 18.17
C ALA A 87 -0.45 -4.78 17.77
N GLU A 88 0.50 -5.33 18.53
CA GLU A 88 1.03 -6.69 18.33
C GLU A 88 -0.07 -7.76 18.46
N THR A 89 -1.11 -7.51 19.26
CA THR A 89 -2.26 -8.42 19.42
C THR A 89 -3.26 -8.35 18.27
N ARG A 90 -3.10 -7.38 17.36
CA ARG A 90 -4.03 -7.05 16.26
C ARG A 90 -3.53 -7.50 14.89
N GLN A 91 -2.60 -8.44 14.84
CA GLN A 91 -2.05 -8.97 13.59
C GLN A 91 -3.00 -9.95 12.87
N PRO A 92 -2.97 -10.01 11.52
CA PRO A 92 -2.25 -9.10 10.62
C PRO A 92 -2.77 -7.65 10.67
N LEU A 93 -1.84 -6.70 10.58
CA LEU A 93 -2.10 -5.26 10.60
C LEU A 93 -1.40 -4.61 9.41
N SER A 94 -2.11 -3.73 8.69
CA SER A 94 -1.59 -2.89 7.61
C SER A 94 -1.76 -1.43 7.96
N THR A 95 -0.73 -0.62 7.73
CA THR A 95 -0.78 0.85 7.86
C THR A 95 -0.71 1.54 6.49
N ASP A 96 -0.71 0.77 5.40
CA ASP A 96 -0.62 1.26 4.04
C ASP A 96 -1.86 0.88 3.20
N PRO A 97 -2.46 1.82 2.44
CA PRO A 97 -2.17 3.25 2.48
C PRO A 97 -2.66 3.89 3.79
N ASP A 98 -1.96 4.93 4.24
CA ASP A 98 -2.45 5.85 5.26
C ASP A 98 -3.28 6.98 4.64
N VAL A 99 -3.93 7.82 5.46
CA VAL A 99 -4.74 8.94 4.96
C VAL A 99 -3.98 9.88 4.04
N VAL A 100 -2.69 10.17 4.29
CA VAL A 100 -1.93 11.08 3.42
C VAL A 100 -1.75 10.49 2.03
N LYS A 101 -1.44 9.20 1.92
CA LYS A 101 -1.38 8.50 0.64
C LYS A 101 -2.76 8.43 -0.03
N SER A 102 -3.82 8.20 0.73
CA SER A 102 -5.20 8.19 0.21
C SER A 102 -5.63 9.55 -0.34
N LEU A 103 -5.28 10.66 0.32
CA LEU A 103 -5.51 12.01 -0.19
C LEU A 103 -4.68 12.30 -1.46
N ALA A 104 -3.43 11.85 -1.49
CA ALA A 104 -2.54 12.06 -2.63
C ALA A 104 -3.05 11.38 -3.91
N ARG A 105 -3.75 10.23 -3.80
CA ARG A 105 -4.38 9.55 -4.95
C ARG A 105 -5.35 10.44 -5.72
N GLY A 106 -6.08 11.32 -5.03
CA GLY A 106 -6.97 12.30 -5.65
C GLY A 106 -6.36 13.71 -5.80
N GLY A 107 -5.04 13.83 -5.67
CA GLY A 107 -4.31 15.09 -5.89
C GLY A 107 -4.39 16.09 -4.74
N LEU A 108 -4.75 15.66 -3.53
CA LEU A 108 -4.74 16.52 -2.34
C LEU A 108 -3.52 16.23 -1.46
N THR A 109 -3.08 17.27 -0.75
CA THR A 109 -2.06 17.20 0.29
C THR A 109 -2.67 17.53 1.65
N PRO A 110 -2.04 17.17 2.79
CA PRO A 110 -2.53 17.54 4.11
C PRO A 110 -2.77 19.05 4.28
N GLY A 111 -1.95 19.89 3.64
CA GLY A 111 -2.13 21.35 3.65
C GLY A 111 -3.39 21.86 2.92
N ASN A 112 -4.13 20.99 2.23
CA ASN A 112 -5.42 21.31 1.63
C ASN A 112 -6.62 21.00 2.54
N ILE A 113 -6.38 20.38 3.70
CA ILE A 113 -7.42 20.00 4.65
C ILE A 113 -7.58 21.09 5.71
N ASP A 114 -8.79 21.63 5.84
CA ASP A 114 -9.08 22.72 6.76
C ASP A 114 -9.29 22.18 8.18
N TYR A 115 -9.99 21.05 8.31
CA TYR A 115 -10.34 20.43 9.59
C TYR A 115 -10.08 18.93 9.61
N VAL A 116 -9.58 18.44 10.74
CA VAL A 116 -9.56 17.00 11.06
C VAL A 116 -10.50 16.79 12.24
N VAL A 117 -11.58 16.05 12.01
CA VAL A 117 -12.59 15.76 13.02
C VAL A 117 -12.39 14.31 13.45
N TYR A 118 -12.13 14.08 14.73
CA TYR A 118 -12.05 12.73 15.26
C TYR A 118 -13.43 12.26 15.73
N SER A 119 -13.83 11.07 15.31
CA SER A 119 -14.94 10.36 15.92
C SER A 119 -14.67 10.15 17.40
N HIS A 120 -13.42 9.82 17.76
CA HIS A 120 -12.90 9.75 19.11
C HIS A 120 -11.37 9.58 19.09
N VAL A 121 -10.70 9.72 20.24
CA VAL A 121 -9.23 9.77 20.34
C VAL A 121 -8.58 8.41 20.63
N HIS A 122 -8.99 7.34 19.92
CA HIS A 122 -8.41 6.00 20.08
C HIS A 122 -7.35 5.69 19.02
N TRP A 123 -6.38 4.83 19.36
CA TRP A 123 -5.13 4.68 18.62
C TRP A 123 -5.30 4.32 17.14
N ASP A 124 -6.31 3.53 16.79
CA ASP A 124 -6.64 3.10 15.43
C ASP A 124 -7.51 4.09 14.64
N HIS A 125 -7.80 5.27 15.19
CA HIS A 125 -8.48 6.38 14.51
C HIS A 125 -7.62 7.65 14.40
N VAL A 126 -6.57 7.79 15.21
CA VAL A 126 -5.85 9.06 15.37
C VAL A 126 -4.79 9.33 14.32
N GLY A 127 -4.30 8.29 13.62
CA GLY A 127 -3.29 8.38 12.57
C GLY A 127 -2.05 9.16 12.99
N GLU A 128 -1.60 10.08 12.12
CA GLU A 128 -0.46 10.96 12.34
C GLU A 128 -0.88 12.44 12.25
N PRO A 129 -1.31 13.07 13.38
CA PRO A 129 -1.74 14.46 13.39
C PRO A 129 -0.66 15.46 12.93
N ARG A 130 0.63 15.11 13.09
CA ARG A 130 1.75 16.00 12.73
C ARG A 130 1.85 16.28 11.23
N ASP A 131 1.25 15.42 10.40
CA ASP A 131 1.19 15.63 8.96
C ASP A 131 0.23 16.76 8.55
N PHE A 132 -0.62 17.23 9.46
CA PHE A 132 -1.63 18.27 9.25
C PHE A 132 -1.27 19.57 10.01
N PRO A 133 -0.19 20.27 9.63
CA PRO A 133 0.34 21.40 10.39
C PRO A 133 -0.58 22.63 10.39
N THR A 134 -1.49 22.74 9.42
CA THR A 134 -2.39 23.89 9.24
C THR A 134 -3.85 23.62 9.60
N SER A 135 -4.24 22.35 9.76
CA SER A 135 -5.63 21.99 10.02
C SER A 135 -6.03 22.31 11.47
N THR A 136 -7.31 22.58 11.69
CA THR A 136 -7.88 22.65 13.05
C THR A 136 -8.44 21.28 13.42
N PHE A 137 -8.08 20.77 14.59
CA PHE A 137 -8.58 19.51 15.11
C PHE A 137 -9.88 19.71 15.88
N VAL A 138 -10.81 18.77 15.74
CA VAL A 138 -12.10 18.81 16.42
C VAL A 138 -12.33 17.48 17.11
N ILE A 139 -12.66 17.53 18.39
CA ILE A 139 -12.92 16.37 19.25
C ILE A 139 -14.24 16.56 20.02
N GLY A 140 -14.90 15.46 20.37
CA GLY A 140 -16.13 15.50 21.15
C GLY A 140 -15.90 15.81 22.64
N PRO A 141 -16.99 16.08 23.38
CA PRO A 141 -16.92 16.47 24.79
C PRO A 141 -16.35 15.37 25.68
N GLY A 142 -15.30 15.68 26.43
CA GLY A 142 -14.62 14.76 27.35
C GLY A 142 -13.39 14.06 26.75
N ALA A 143 -13.09 14.28 25.47
CA ALA A 143 -11.89 13.74 24.84
C ALA A 143 -10.61 14.36 25.43
N ARG A 144 -10.62 15.65 25.84
CA ARG A 144 -9.46 16.25 26.50
C ARG A 144 -9.12 15.58 27.82
N ASP A 145 -10.13 15.16 28.57
CA ASP A 145 -9.93 14.47 29.85
C ASP A 145 -9.31 13.07 29.66
N LEU A 146 -9.64 12.39 28.57
CA LEU A 146 -8.97 11.15 28.17
C LEU A 146 -7.49 11.38 27.89
N LEU A 147 -7.17 12.36 27.05
CA LEU A 147 -5.77 12.69 26.69
C LEU A 147 -4.97 13.11 27.92
N ARG A 148 -5.55 13.89 28.85
CA ARG A 148 -4.88 14.30 30.10
C ARG A 148 -4.76 13.16 31.13
N GLY A 149 -5.38 12.00 30.90
CA GLY A 149 -5.41 10.89 31.85
C GLY A 149 -6.18 11.21 33.15
N THR A 150 -7.08 12.20 33.12
CA THR A 150 -7.90 12.59 34.26
C THR A 150 -9.10 11.66 34.45
N ASN A 151 -9.48 10.93 33.40
CA ASN A 151 -10.48 9.89 33.46
C ASN A 151 -9.86 8.56 33.94
N ARG A 152 -10.25 8.11 35.15
CA ARG A 152 -9.71 6.90 35.79
C ARG A 152 -10.59 5.66 35.66
N SER A 153 -11.77 5.76 35.02
CA SER A 153 -12.73 4.66 34.96
C SER A 153 -12.49 3.67 33.82
N LEU A 154 -11.57 3.99 32.89
CA LEU A 154 -11.23 3.11 31.78
C LEU A 154 -10.07 2.19 32.16
N THR A 155 -10.28 0.89 31.99
CA THR A 155 -9.29 -0.15 32.30
C THR A 155 -9.09 -1.06 31.09
N GLY A 156 -7.84 -1.31 30.70
CA GLY A 156 -7.51 -2.25 29.63
C GLY A 156 -6.34 -1.78 28.78
N SER A 157 -5.68 -2.71 28.10
CA SER A 157 -4.50 -2.41 27.26
C SER A 157 -4.79 -1.50 26.06
N HIS A 158 -6.06 -1.37 25.67
CA HIS A 158 -6.53 -0.51 24.57
C HIS A 158 -6.86 0.91 25.04
N SER A 159 -7.03 1.13 26.34
CA SER A 159 -7.39 2.42 26.94
C SER A 159 -6.14 3.24 27.30
N PHE A 160 -5.23 3.42 26.33
CA PHE A 160 -4.08 4.30 26.47
C PHE A 160 -4.22 5.49 25.51
N PHE A 161 -4.06 6.71 26.05
CA PHE A 161 -4.25 7.96 25.33
C PHE A 161 -2.99 8.81 25.44
N GLU A 162 -2.49 9.32 24.30
CA GLU A 162 -1.26 10.12 24.25
C GLU A 162 -1.56 11.58 24.66
N PRO A 163 -1.01 12.10 25.76
CA PRO A 163 -1.37 13.43 26.26
C PRO A 163 -0.94 14.57 25.33
N ASP A 164 0.03 14.32 24.47
CA ASP A 164 0.58 15.23 23.47
C ASP A 164 0.11 14.91 22.04
N LEU A 165 -0.96 14.11 21.90
CA LEU A 165 -1.50 13.72 20.59
C LEU A 165 -1.86 14.94 19.73
N LEU A 166 -2.52 15.94 20.33
CA LEU A 166 -3.10 17.07 19.62
C LEU A 166 -2.54 18.42 20.12
N PRO A 167 -2.30 19.39 19.21
CA PRO A 167 -1.87 20.73 19.56
C PRO A 167 -2.99 21.51 20.25
N GLU A 168 -2.77 21.99 21.49
CA GLU A 168 -3.82 22.63 22.30
C GLU A 168 -4.37 23.89 21.63
N GLU A 169 -3.53 24.66 20.95
CA GLU A 169 -3.85 25.93 20.30
C GLU A 169 -4.67 25.80 19.01
N ARG A 170 -4.74 24.59 18.43
CA ARG A 170 -5.51 24.29 17.21
C ARG A 170 -6.51 23.16 17.41
N THR A 171 -6.90 22.89 18.66
CA THR A 171 -7.88 21.86 18.98
C THR A 171 -9.15 22.47 19.58
N ILE A 172 -10.28 22.22 18.93
CA ILE A 172 -11.61 22.56 19.43
C ILE A 172 -12.21 21.31 20.07
N GLU A 173 -12.65 21.42 21.31
CA GLU A 173 -13.50 20.41 21.94
C GLU A 173 -14.93 20.92 21.95
N LEU A 174 -15.85 20.12 21.44
CA LEU A 174 -17.26 20.47 21.38
C LEU A 174 -17.84 20.59 22.79
N SER A 175 -18.88 21.42 22.94
CA SER A 175 -19.62 21.51 24.19
C SER A 175 -20.31 20.19 24.52
N ASP A 176 -20.62 19.95 25.80
CA ASP A 176 -21.40 18.80 26.22
C ASP A 176 -22.90 19.04 25.94
N PRO A 177 -23.61 18.13 25.23
CA PRO A 177 -25.04 18.27 24.94
C PRO A 177 -25.92 18.37 26.18
N ASP A 178 -25.49 17.81 27.32
CA ASP A 178 -26.23 17.86 28.59
C ASP A 178 -25.85 19.09 29.44
N SER A 179 -24.84 19.87 29.03
CA SER A 179 -24.44 21.07 29.75
C SER A 179 -25.43 22.22 29.53
N SER A 180 -26.05 22.67 30.62
CA SER A 180 -26.99 23.81 30.64
C SER A 180 -26.33 25.18 30.46
N SER A 181 -25.05 25.25 30.03
CA SER A 181 -24.36 26.51 29.83
C SER A 181 -25.04 27.29 28.71
N LYS A 182 -25.71 28.39 29.09
CA LYS A 182 -26.21 29.40 28.18
C LYS A 182 -25.02 29.96 27.38
N VAL A 183 -24.78 29.43 26.20
CA VAL A 183 -23.93 30.12 25.22
C VAL A 183 -24.73 31.36 24.81
N ASP A 184 -24.25 32.54 25.19
CA ASP A 184 -24.81 33.80 24.69
C ASP A 184 -24.83 33.71 23.16
N ARG A 185 -26.01 33.86 22.54
CA ARG A 185 -26.17 33.87 21.08
C ARG A 185 -25.30 34.98 20.51
N ALA A 186 -24.08 34.63 20.11
CA ALA A 186 -23.12 35.56 19.54
C ALA A 186 -23.50 35.88 18.10
N SER A 187 -24.54 36.70 17.92
CA SER A 187 -25.00 37.34 16.68
C SER A 187 -25.33 36.40 15.51
N ASP A 188 -26.45 36.67 14.83
CA ASP A 188 -26.78 36.15 13.50
C ASP A 188 -25.79 36.64 12.43
N LYS A 189 -24.49 36.33 12.59
CA LYS A 189 -23.50 36.47 11.54
C LYS A 189 -23.52 35.19 10.76
N GLU A 190 -24.08 35.26 9.56
CA GLU A 190 -23.97 34.24 8.52
C GLU A 190 -22.48 33.85 8.38
N THR A 191 -22.06 32.77 9.01
CA THR A 191 -20.66 32.34 9.00
C THR A 191 -20.39 31.68 7.66
N SER A 192 -19.45 32.23 6.89
CA SER A 192 -19.03 31.64 5.61
C SER A 192 -18.29 30.29 5.73
N GLY A 193 -18.29 29.65 6.91
CA GLY A 193 -17.57 28.42 7.23
C GLY A 193 -18.22 27.67 8.40
N PRO A 194 -17.64 26.53 8.81
CA PRO A 194 -18.23 25.68 9.83
C PRO A 194 -18.27 26.37 11.20
N ASP A 195 -19.32 26.10 11.97
CA ASP A 195 -19.52 26.59 13.33
C ASP A 195 -19.55 25.42 14.33
N PHE A 196 -18.46 25.28 15.09
CA PHE A 196 -18.31 24.24 16.10
C PHE A 196 -18.76 24.66 17.50
N HIS A 197 -19.20 25.92 17.68
CA HIS A 197 -19.57 26.47 18.99
C HIS A 197 -21.07 26.67 19.16
N GLN A 198 -21.86 26.40 18.12
CA GLN A 198 -23.31 26.41 18.21
C GLN A 198 -23.84 25.39 19.23
N PRO A 199 -25.01 25.63 19.82
CA PRO A 199 -25.64 24.70 20.75
C PRO A 199 -26.05 23.40 20.06
N TRP A 200 -26.07 22.31 20.81
CA TRP A 200 -26.67 21.06 20.37
C TRP A 200 -28.18 21.23 20.15
N THR A 201 -28.65 20.75 19.02
CA THR A 201 -30.06 20.71 18.61
C THR A 201 -30.43 19.28 18.23
N THR A 202 -31.44 19.09 17.37
CA THR A 202 -31.83 17.79 16.84
C THR A 202 -31.77 17.81 15.32
N ASN A 203 -31.18 16.78 14.73
CA ASN A 203 -31.18 16.60 13.28
C ASN A 203 -32.56 16.08 12.78
N PRO A 204 -32.77 15.94 11.45
CA PRO A 204 -34.03 15.45 10.88
C PRO A 204 -34.47 14.05 11.33
N PHE A 205 -33.59 13.27 11.96
CA PHE A 205 -33.87 11.94 12.50
C PHE A 205 -33.99 11.93 14.03
N ASN A 206 -34.18 13.11 14.65
CA ASN A 206 -34.34 13.31 16.10
C ASN A 206 -33.13 12.90 16.95
N LEU A 207 -31.91 12.92 16.40
CA LEU A 207 -30.69 12.67 17.17
C LEU A 207 -30.04 14.00 17.62
N PRO A 208 -29.52 14.08 18.86
CA PRO A 208 -28.79 15.26 19.34
C PRO A 208 -27.59 15.57 18.43
N SER A 209 -27.57 16.76 17.83
CA SER A 209 -26.62 17.10 16.78
C SER A 209 -26.29 18.60 16.68
N ILE A 210 -25.17 18.91 16.03
CA ILE A 210 -24.72 20.24 15.62
C ILE A 210 -24.80 20.32 14.09
N ASP A 211 -25.57 21.26 13.52
CA ASP A 211 -25.63 21.49 12.05
C ASP A 211 -24.46 22.34 11.60
N LEU A 212 -23.37 21.69 11.23
CA LEU A 212 -22.04 22.30 11.15
C LEU A 212 -21.98 23.55 10.26
N PHE A 213 -22.81 23.63 9.22
CA PHE A 213 -22.81 24.73 8.26
C PHE A 213 -24.10 25.57 8.28
N HIS A 214 -25.02 25.31 9.21
CA HIS A 214 -26.35 25.96 9.27
C HIS A 214 -27.18 25.80 7.98
N ASP A 215 -26.89 24.76 7.19
CA ASP A 215 -27.55 24.51 5.90
C ASP A 215 -28.18 23.11 5.81
N GLY A 216 -28.13 22.36 6.91
CA GLY A 216 -28.71 21.03 7.06
C GLY A 216 -28.02 19.94 6.24
N THR A 217 -26.75 20.11 5.86
CA THR A 217 -26.03 19.12 5.05
C THR A 217 -25.04 18.24 5.80
N VAL A 218 -24.41 18.75 6.85
CA VAL A 218 -23.41 18.00 7.62
C VAL A 218 -23.70 18.22 9.10
N TYR A 219 -24.08 17.15 9.78
CA TYR A 219 -24.33 17.18 11.22
C TYR A 219 -23.25 16.41 11.96
N ILE A 220 -22.73 16.99 13.05
CA ILE A 220 -22.01 16.23 14.07
C ILE A 220 -23.05 15.66 15.03
N VAL A 221 -23.04 14.35 15.25
CA VAL A 221 -24.04 13.62 16.02
C VAL A 221 -23.41 13.09 17.30
N HIS A 222 -24.07 13.31 18.44
CA HIS A 222 -23.62 12.76 19.73
C HIS A 222 -23.83 11.24 19.76
N ALA A 223 -22.77 10.48 20.02
CA ALA A 223 -22.78 9.02 19.94
C ALA A 223 -22.13 8.37 21.18
N PRO A 224 -22.72 8.55 22.37
CA PRO A 224 -22.07 8.11 23.61
C PRO A 224 -22.07 6.58 23.77
N GLY A 225 -21.20 6.09 24.65
CA GLY A 225 -21.14 4.69 25.07
C GLY A 225 -19.77 4.05 24.83
N HIS A 226 -19.14 4.29 23.68
CA HIS A 226 -17.82 3.71 23.39
C HIS A 226 -16.70 4.36 24.22
N LEU A 227 -16.45 5.66 24.03
CA LEU A 227 -15.48 6.44 24.79
C LEU A 227 -16.03 7.85 25.05
N PRO A 228 -15.65 8.52 26.15
CA PRO A 228 -15.87 9.95 26.30
C PRO A 228 -15.37 10.73 25.07
N GLY A 229 -16.18 11.66 24.59
CA GLY A 229 -15.91 12.41 23.36
C GLY A 229 -16.24 11.70 22.06
N HIS A 230 -16.92 10.55 22.09
CA HIS A 230 -17.35 9.85 20.87
C HIS A 230 -18.49 10.58 20.14
N ILE A 231 -18.24 10.88 18.86
CA ILE A 231 -19.14 11.57 17.93
C ILE A 231 -19.13 10.87 16.58
N ASN A 232 -20.23 11.04 15.83
CA ASN A 232 -20.39 10.54 14.46
C ASN A 232 -20.77 11.69 13.52
N LEU A 233 -20.76 11.45 12.21
CA LEU A 233 -21.25 12.42 11.22
C LEU A 233 -22.47 11.91 10.48
N LEU A 234 -23.45 12.78 10.25
CA LEU A 234 -24.57 12.54 9.34
C LEU A 234 -24.47 13.52 8.17
N VAL A 235 -24.32 13.01 6.95
CA VAL A 235 -23.98 13.77 5.75
C VAL A 235 -25.06 13.59 4.68
N LYS A 236 -25.55 14.70 4.12
CA LYS A 236 -26.45 14.72 2.98
C LYS A 236 -25.65 14.77 1.67
N THR A 237 -25.71 13.73 0.86
CA THR A 237 -24.89 13.57 -0.36
C THR A 237 -25.64 13.86 -1.67
N GLY A 238 -26.94 14.14 -1.63
CA GLY A 238 -27.75 14.43 -2.81
C GLY A 238 -29.19 14.86 -2.50
N PRO A 239 -29.98 15.23 -3.52
CA PRO A 239 -31.40 15.58 -3.34
C PRO A 239 -32.25 14.35 -2.97
N GLU A 240 -33.37 14.59 -2.29
CA GLU A 240 -34.38 13.60 -1.83
C GLU A 240 -34.81 12.58 -2.90
N PRO A 241 -35.26 11.35 -2.53
CA PRO A 241 -35.79 10.98 -1.21
C PRO A 241 -34.84 10.26 -0.24
N THR A 242 -33.65 9.81 -0.66
CA THR A 242 -32.73 9.03 0.21
C THR A 242 -31.28 9.19 -0.20
N ASN A 243 -30.61 10.25 0.24
CA ASN A 243 -29.17 10.46 0.04
C ASN A 243 -28.51 10.94 1.34
N TRP A 244 -28.71 10.18 2.42
CA TRP A 244 -28.07 10.41 3.71
C TRP A 244 -27.07 9.30 3.99
N VAL A 245 -25.88 9.68 4.45
CA VAL A 245 -24.82 8.76 4.87
C VAL A 245 -24.44 9.09 6.31
N TYR A 246 -24.49 8.09 7.18
CA TYR A 246 -24.07 8.17 8.57
C TYR A 246 -22.72 7.48 8.74
N LEU A 247 -21.71 8.27 9.07
CA LEU A 247 -20.33 7.83 9.30
C LEU A 247 -20.16 7.59 10.78
N ALA A 248 -19.98 6.33 11.16
CA ALA A 248 -19.85 5.91 12.52
C ALA A 248 -18.42 5.42 12.80
N GLY A 249 -17.77 5.97 13.82
CA GLY A 249 -16.55 5.37 14.38
C GLY A 249 -16.90 4.09 15.14
N ASP A 250 -16.26 3.90 16.29
CA ASP A 250 -16.46 2.75 17.18
C ASP A 250 -17.80 2.73 17.96
N ALA A 251 -18.84 3.34 17.40
CA ALA A 251 -20.21 3.17 17.89
C ALA A 251 -20.67 1.71 17.77
N CYS A 252 -20.10 0.96 16.81
CA CYS A 252 -20.26 -0.49 16.67
C CYS A 252 -19.11 -1.06 15.83
N HIS A 253 -18.52 -2.18 16.25
CA HIS A 253 -17.38 -2.80 15.57
C HIS A 253 -17.77 -3.90 14.58
N ASP A 254 -19.01 -4.41 14.64
CA ASP A 254 -19.46 -5.51 13.78
C ASP A 254 -20.93 -5.38 13.37
N ARG A 255 -21.20 -5.47 12.07
CA ARG A 255 -22.55 -5.36 11.49
C ARG A 255 -23.54 -6.40 12.02
N ARG A 256 -23.07 -7.57 12.45
CA ARG A 256 -23.90 -8.64 13.03
C ARG A 256 -24.60 -8.17 14.32
N ILE A 257 -24.03 -7.19 15.04
CA ILE A 257 -24.66 -6.61 16.23
C ILE A 257 -25.85 -5.73 15.83
N VAL A 258 -25.67 -4.88 14.81
CA VAL A 258 -26.75 -4.04 14.28
C VAL A 258 -27.89 -4.91 13.75
N ARG A 259 -27.59 -6.01 13.05
CA ARG A 259 -28.58 -6.98 12.56
C ARG A 259 -29.19 -7.90 13.63
N ARG A 260 -28.80 -7.78 14.90
CA ARG A 260 -29.21 -8.67 16.01
C ARG A 260 -28.86 -10.14 15.79
N GLU A 261 -27.83 -10.42 15.00
CA GLU A 261 -27.25 -11.74 14.79
C GLU A 261 -26.24 -12.11 15.88
N ARG A 262 -25.66 -11.09 16.53
CA ARG A 262 -24.72 -11.18 17.65
C ARG A 262 -25.02 -10.10 18.69
N GLU A 263 -24.54 -10.32 19.91
CA GLU A 263 -24.52 -9.36 21.01
C GLU A 263 -23.13 -8.73 21.14
N ILE A 264 -23.00 -7.65 21.93
CA ILE A 264 -21.70 -7.06 22.27
C ILE A 264 -20.90 -8.07 23.10
N GLY A 265 -19.63 -8.26 22.75
CA GLY A 265 -18.71 -9.12 23.49
C GLY A 265 -18.36 -8.58 24.88
N GLU A 266 -18.35 -9.47 25.86
CA GLU A 266 -17.81 -9.22 27.20
C GLU A 266 -16.78 -10.31 27.54
N TRP A 267 -15.76 -9.96 28.30
CA TRP A 267 -14.76 -10.90 28.79
C TRP A 267 -14.43 -10.61 30.24
N VAL A 268 -13.72 -11.54 30.89
CA VAL A 268 -13.25 -11.36 32.26
C VAL A 268 -11.74 -11.13 32.22
N ASP A 269 -11.25 -10.06 32.85
CA ASP A 269 -9.82 -9.80 32.99
C ASP A 269 -9.16 -10.68 34.07
N ASP A 270 -7.83 -10.60 34.20
CA ASP A 270 -7.06 -11.38 35.18
C ASP A 270 -7.45 -11.07 36.64
N ASP A 271 -8.09 -9.92 36.89
CA ASP A 271 -8.60 -9.50 38.19
C ASP A 271 -10.06 -9.95 38.44
N GLY A 272 -10.65 -10.70 37.52
CA GLY A 272 -12.03 -11.19 37.62
C GLY A 272 -13.09 -10.14 37.28
N ARG A 273 -12.73 -8.99 36.70
CA ARG A 273 -13.66 -7.94 36.30
C ARG A 273 -14.24 -8.23 34.93
N VAL A 274 -15.54 -7.99 34.77
CA VAL A 274 -16.19 -8.02 33.46
C VAL A 274 -15.79 -6.77 32.69
N CYS A 275 -15.19 -6.96 31.53
CA CYS A 275 -14.72 -5.93 30.62
C CYS A 275 -15.53 -5.93 29.33
N CYS A 276 -15.62 -4.75 28.72
CA CYS A 276 -16.24 -4.51 27.43
C CYS A 276 -15.36 -3.54 26.63
N ILE A 277 -15.44 -3.59 25.31
CA ILE A 277 -14.75 -2.61 24.44
C ILE A 277 -15.37 -1.21 24.55
N HIS A 278 -16.63 -1.12 24.99
CA HIS A 278 -17.33 0.13 25.25
C HIS A 278 -17.20 0.50 26.73
N ALA A 279 -16.87 1.77 27.00
CA ALA A 279 -16.78 2.34 28.34
C ALA A 279 -18.11 2.22 29.12
N ASP A 280 -19.23 2.43 28.43
CA ASP A 280 -20.58 2.19 28.93
C ASP A 280 -21.34 1.36 27.90
N ARG A 281 -21.40 0.04 28.15
CA ARG A 281 -22.10 -0.91 27.29
C ARG A 281 -23.56 -0.55 27.08
N LYS A 282 -24.28 -0.17 28.14
CA LYS A 282 -25.73 0.11 28.05
C LYS A 282 -26.00 1.33 27.19
N MET A 283 -25.18 2.37 27.32
CA MET A 283 -25.24 3.53 26.45
C MET A 283 -24.86 3.18 25.00
N ALA A 284 -23.84 2.33 24.81
CA ALA A 284 -23.46 1.86 23.47
C ALA A 284 -24.61 1.09 22.79
N GLU A 285 -25.31 0.22 23.51
CA GLU A 285 -26.50 -0.49 23.00
C GLU A 285 -27.62 0.48 22.59
N GLN A 286 -27.84 1.56 23.35
CA GLN A 286 -28.80 2.60 22.98
C GLN A 286 -28.37 3.37 21.72
N THR A 287 -27.07 3.66 21.59
CA THR A 287 -26.51 4.29 20.38
C THR A 287 -26.67 3.37 19.17
N ILE A 288 -26.41 2.07 19.31
CA ILE A 288 -26.62 1.07 18.26
C ILE A 288 -28.10 0.99 17.84
N GLU A 289 -29.04 1.05 18.79
CA GLU A 289 -30.48 1.08 18.47
C GLU A 289 -30.86 2.33 17.66
N ARG A 290 -30.32 3.50 18.02
CA ARG A 290 -30.53 4.74 17.25
C ARG A 290 -29.99 4.60 15.83
N ILE A 291 -28.80 4.01 15.67
CA ILE A 291 -28.17 3.77 14.37
C ILE A 291 -29.01 2.79 13.53
N ARG A 292 -29.54 1.72 14.13
CA ARG A 292 -30.47 0.81 13.45
C ARG A 292 -31.71 1.55 12.96
N GLY A 293 -32.27 2.43 13.79
CA GLY A 293 -33.41 3.28 13.40
C GLY A 293 -33.10 4.21 12.22
N LEU A 294 -31.85 4.61 12.01
CA LEU A 294 -31.44 5.35 10.81
C LEU A 294 -31.47 4.46 9.56
N GLU A 295 -30.96 3.23 9.63
CA GLU A 295 -30.99 2.28 8.50
C GLU A 295 -32.42 1.94 8.06
N GLU A 296 -33.31 1.75 9.02
CA GLU A 296 -34.75 1.52 8.77
C GLU A 296 -35.42 2.71 8.06
N GLN A 297 -34.89 3.92 8.27
CA GLN A 297 -35.33 5.15 7.60
C GLN A 297 -34.61 5.40 6.26
N GLY A 298 -33.79 4.47 5.79
CA GLY A 298 -33.10 4.54 4.50
C GLY A 298 -31.80 5.36 4.50
N VAL A 299 -31.24 5.64 5.68
CA VAL A 299 -29.89 6.23 5.80
C VAL A 299 -28.85 5.13 5.61
N GLU A 300 -27.85 5.37 4.75
CA GLU A 300 -26.71 4.46 4.63
C GLU A 300 -25.80 4.62 5.85
N VAL A 301 -25.58 3.56 6.62
CA VAL A 301 -24.65 3.57 7.76
C VAL A 301 -23.34 2.88 7.38
N ILE A 302 -22.22 3.57 7.61
CA ILE A 302 -20.86 3.06 7.37
C ILE A 302 -20.09 3.13 8.68
N PHE A 303 -19.67 1.97 9.21
CA PHE A 303 -18.77 1.90 10.36
C PHE A 303 -17.30 2.00 9.94
N ALA A 304 -16.43 2.51 10.80
CA ALA A 304 -15.00 2.59 10.54
C ALA A 304 -14.37 1.21 10.26
N HIS A 305 -14.90 0.17 10.90
CA HIS A 305 -14.48 -1.22 10.76
C HIS A 305 -15.42 -2.07 9.86
N ASP A 306 -16.19 -1.43 8.98
CA ASP A 306 -17.17 -2.11 8.12
C ASP A 306 -16.53 -2.82 6.93
N VAL A 307 -16.06 -4.04 7.16
CA VAL A 307 -15.48 -4.89 6.10
C VAL A 307 -16.51 -5.27 5.03
N GLU A 308 -17.81 -5.39 5.39
CA GLU A 308 -18.85 -5.70 4.41
C GLU A 308 -19.02 -4.53 3.43
N TRP A 309 -18.93 -3.29 3.93
CA TRP A 309 -18.97 -2.10 3.09
C TRP A 309 -17.71 -1.94 2.23
N GLU A 310 -16.52 -2.16 2.80
CA GLU A 310 -15.25 -2.04 2.06
C GLU A 310 -15.12 -3.08 0.93
N ASP A 311 -15.52 -4.33 1.20
CA ASP A 311 -15.40 -5.44 0.24
C ASP A 311 -16.46 -5.40 -0.86
N ASP A 312 -17.54 -4.65 -0.68
CA ASP A 312 -18.54 -4.46 -1.73
C ASP A 312 -17.93 -3.78 -2.96
N ALA A 313 -17.94 -4.49 -4.09
CA ALA A 313 -17.39 -4.00 -5.36
C ALA A 313 -18.01 -2.67 -5.81
N ARG A 314 -19.26 -2.39 -5.42
CA ARG A 314 -19.98 -1.14 -5.73
C ARG A 314 -19.36 0.07 -5.04
N ASN A 315 -18.68 -0.13 -3.90
CA ASN A 315 -18.09 0.94 -3.13
C ASN A 315 -16.65 1.29 -3.55
N LYS A 316 -16.00 0.48 -4.41
CA LYS A 316 -14.62 0.73 -4.85
C LYS A 316 -14.45 2.10 -5.53
N SER A 317 -15.46 2.59 -6.26
CA SER A 317 -15.43 3.92 -6.90
C SER A 317 -15.67 5.09 -5.92
N ARG A 318 -16.05 4.81 -4.67
CA ARG A 318 -16.31 5.83 -3.63
C ARG A 318 -15.06 6.21 -2.84
N PHE A 319 -13.96 5.48 -3.03
CA PHE A 319 -12.66 5.86 -2.50
C PHE A 319 -12.08 7.03 -3.29
N PHE A 320 -11.45 7.96 -2.59
CA PHE A 320 -10.89 9.15 -3.21
C PHE A 320 -9.75 8.80 -4.18
N GLY A 321 -9.76 9.43 -5.36
CA GLY A 321 -8.71 9.23 -6.37
C GLY A 321 -8.78 7.93 -7.18
N ILE A 322 -9.77 7.06 -6.94
CA ILE A 322 -9.99 5.90 -7.80
C ILE A 322 -10.75 6.34 -9.05
N ILE A 323 -10.06 6.38 -10.19
CA ILE A 323 -10.72 6.55 -11.50
C ILE A 323 -11.42 5.23 -11.81
N ALA A 324 -12.75 5.26 -11.90
CA ALA A 324 -13.52 4.13 -12.39
C ALA A 324 -13.01 3.75 -13.79
N THR A 325 -12.26 2.64 -13.87
CA THR A 325 -11.90 1.96 -15.12
C THR A 325 -13.19 1.44 -15.75
N GLY A 326 -13.94 2.33 -16.42
CA GLY A 326 -15.27 2.02 -16.96
C GLY A 326 -16.06 3.19 -17.53
N MET A 327 -15.62 4.45 -17.36
CA MET A 327 -16.35 5.62 -17.89
C MET A 327 -15.45 6.62 -18.65
N THR A 328 -14.43 6.16 -19.38
CA THR A 328 -13.73 7.01 -20.37
C THR A 328 -14.39 6.90 -21.74
N ARG A 329 -15.71 7.04 -21.83
CA ARG A 329 -16.42 7.09 -23.11
C ARG A 329 -17.71 7.92 -23.08
N GLN A 330 -17.76 9.05 -22.38
CA GLN A 330 -18.83 10.02 -22.63
C GLN A 330 -18.64 11.49 -22.21
N ILE A 331 -17.40 11.95 -21.94
CA ILE A 331 -17.14 13.39 -21.69
C ILE A 331 -15.92 13.88 -22.48
N VAL A 332 -15.85 13.55 -23.77
CA VAL A 332 -14.98 14.24 -24.75
C VAL A 332 -15.79 14.71 -25.98
N SER A 333 -17.12 14.55 -25.98
CA SER A 333 -17.97 14.87 -27.14
C SER A 333 -18.75 16.20 -27.05
N THR A 334 -18.49 17.09 -26.09
CA THR A 334 -19.30 18.33 -25.95
C THR A 334 -18.48 19.61 -25.78
N VAL A 335 -17.17 19.58 -26.05
CA VAL A 335 -16.32 20.80 -26.03
C VAL A 335 -15.66 21.09 -27.39
N VAL A 336 -16.01 20.36 -28.45
CA VAL A 336 -15.43 20.57 -29.80
C VAL A 336 -16.34 21.39 -30.75
N GLU A 337 -17.56 21.79 -30.35
CA GLU A 337 -18.51 22.46 -31.28
C GLU A 337 -18.86 23.93 -30.98
N LEU A 338 -18.20 24.64 -30.06
CA LEU A 338 -18.46 26.08 -29.84
C LEU A 338 -17.19 26.92 -29.69
N GLY A 339 -16.26 26.80 -30.65
CA GLY A 339 -15.01 27.56 -30.65
C GLY A 339 -14.56 27.99 -32.04
N GLY A 340 -15.49 28.38 -32.92
CA GLY A 340 -15.18 28.94 -34.23
C GLY A 340 -15.73 30.35 -34.33
N LEU A 341 -14.95 31.35 -33.91
CA LEU A 341 -14.98 32.75 -34.34
C LEU A 341 -14.01 33.54 -33.43
N TRP A 342 -13.33 34.53 -34.02
CA TRP A 342 -12.26 35.39 -33.48
C TRP A 342 -10.83 34.93 -33.78
N GLY A 343 -10.29 35.48 -34.86
CA GLY A 343 -8.86 35.50 -35.15
C GLY A 343 -8.13 36.72 -34.56
N TYR A 344 -6.85 36.81 -34.92
CA TYR A 344 -5.79 37.80 -34.63
C TYR A 344 -4.76 37.38 -33.56
N PRO A 345 -3.53 37.93 -33.59
CA PRO A 345 -2.44 37.59 -34.51
C PRO A 345 -1.14 37.24 -33.76
N THR A 346 -0.12 36.80 -34.51
CA THR A 346 1.24 36.52 -34.03
C THR A 346 1.98 37.78 -33.54
N ASP A 347 2.56 37.76 -32.33
CA ASP A 347 3.95 38.21 -32.13
C ASP A 347 4.53 37.78 -30.75
N ASN A 348 5.85 37.57 -30.74
CA ASN A 348 6.69 37.08 -29.63
C ASN A 348 7.11 38.21 -28.67
N SER A 349 7.07 37.95 -27.35
CA SER A 349 8.20 38.19 -26.43
C SER A 349 7.89 37.78 -24.97
N ASN A 350 8.74 36.88 -24.45
CA ASN A 350 9.14 36.56 -23.05
C ASN A 350 8.62 37.48 -21.93
N THR A 351 8.29 37.06 -20.70
CA THR A 351 8.63 35.91 -19.82
C THR A 351 7.76 36.13 -18.56
N MET A 352 7.14 35.17 -17.88
CA MET A 352 7.78 34.23 -16.96
C MET A 352 6.66 33.38 -16.30
N SER A 353 6.40 32.17 -16.78
CA SER A 353 5.64 31.12 -16.08
C SER A 353 5.96 29.76 -16.73
N GLN A 354 5.87 28.67 -15.97
CA GLN A 354 6.07 27.27 -16.40
C GLN A 354 7.50 26.74 -16.53
N GLN A 355 8.21 26.66 -15.42
CA GLN A 355 9.18 25.57 -15.21
C GLN A 355 8.82 24.87 -13.90
N ASN A 356 8.19 23.70 -13.99
CA ASN A 356 8.28 22.56 -13.05
C ASN A 356 7.20 21.46 -13.26
N TYR A 357 6.37 21.53 -14.30
CA TYR A 357 5.40 20.46 -14.65
C TYR A 357 5.68 19.81 -16.02
N LEU A 358 6.96 19.62 -16.38
CA LEU A 358 7.36 19.04 -17.66
C LEU A 358 8.57 18.09 -17.57
N PHE A 359 8.74 17.38 -16.44
CA PHE A 359 9.84 16.41 -16.27
C PHE A 359 9.47 14.94 -16.47
N LEU A 360 8.26 14.60 -16.92
CA LEU A 360 7.88 13.21 -17.22
C LEU A 360 7.33 12.96 -18.64
N HIS A 361 7.31 13.96 -19.52
CA HIS A 361 6.85 13.76 -20.92
C HIS A 361 7.81 14.26 -22.01
N ASN A 362 9.09 14.44 -21.70
CA ASN A 362 10.11 14.66 -22.73
C ASN A 362 11.43 13.96 -22.40
N SER A 363 11.36 12.63 -22.28
CA SER A 363 12.54 11.78 -22.43
C SER A 363 12.36 10.83 -23.61
N THR A 364 12.00 11.37 -24.77
CA THR A 364 12.58 10.90 -26.02
C THR A 364 14.01 11.42 -26.10
N THR A 365 14.88 10.90 -25.23
CA THR A 365 16.26 10.69 -25.67
C THR A 365 16.13 9.79 -26.89
N ALA A 366 16.41 10.36 -28.07
CA ALA A 366 16.59 9.57 -29.27
C ALA A 366 17.51 8.41 -28.91
N MET A 367 16.98 7.20 -28.86
CA MET A 367 17.78 6.03 -28.58
C MET A 367 18.84 5.96 -29.65
N SER A 368 20.10 6.14 -29.26
CA SER A 368 21.24 6.09 -30.17
C SER A 368 21.45 4.71 -30.81
N SER A 369 20.70 3.69 -30.34
CA SER A 369 20.69 2.31 -30.84
C SER A 369 19.26 1.77 -30.99
N PRO A 370 18.98 0.91 -31.99
CA PRO A 370 17.70 0.20 -32.15
C PRO A 370 17.17 -0.44 -30.84
N PRO A 371 15.83 -0.46 -30.58
CA PRO A 371 15.25 -0.98 -29.32
C PRO A 371 15.70 -2.36 -28.89
N LYS A 372 15.82 -3.28 -29.85
CA LYS A 372 16.37 -4.61 -29.59
C LYS A 372 17.82 -4.58 -29.11
N GLN A 373 18.66 -3.73 -29.71
CA GLN A 373 20.07 -3.61 -29.32
C GLN A 373 20.20 -2.99 -27.93
N HIS A 374 19.38 -1.99 -27.61
CA HIS A 374 19.34 -1.41 -26.27
C HIS A 374 18.92 -2.45 -25.21
N PHE A 375 17.86 -3.23 -25.48
CA PHE A 375 17.43 -4.31 -24.59
C PHE A 375 18.54 -5.33 -24.35
N ILE A 376 19.21 -5.78 -25.42
CA ILE A 376 20.30 -6.76 -25.33
C ILE A 376 21.49 -6.19 -24.55
N ALA A 377 21.79 -4.90 -24.69
CA ALA A 377 22.85 -4.25 -23.94
C ALA A 377 22.56 -4.19 -22.43
N GLU A 378 21.31 -3.93 -22.05
CA GLU A 378 20.87 -3.81 -20.65
C GLU A 378 20.70 -5.18 -19.95
N LEU A 379 20.07 -6.15 -20.63
CA LEU A 379 19.65 -7.42 -20.02
C LEU A 379 20.47 -8.63 -20.47
N GLY A 380 21.32 -8.44 -21.48
CA GLY A 380 22.14 -9.49 -22.07
C GLY A 380 21.46 -10.20 -23.25
N PRO A 381 22.25 -10.87 -24.11
CA PRO A 381 21.75 -11.49 -25.34
C PRO A 381 20.82 -12.67 -25.11
N HIS A 382 20.96 -13.38 -23.99
CA HIS A 382 20.14 -14.54 -23.67
C HIS A 382 18.71 -14.18 -23.24
N ALA A 383 18.49 -12.94 -22.78
CA ALA A 383 17.17 -12.46 -22.36
C ALA A 383 16.22 -12.11 -23.52
N TRP A 384 16.75 -12.00 -24.74
CA TRP A 384 15.95 -11.71 -25.93
C TRP A 384 15.31 -12.98 -26.49
N ASN A 385 14.00 -12.93 -26.76
CA ASN A 385 13.26 -14.01 -27.42
C ASN A 385 12.15 -13.44 -28.33
N ASP A 386 11.46 -14.31 -29.05
CA ASP A 386 10.38 -13.92 -29.97
C ASP A 386 9.20 -13.25 -29.24
N GLY A 387 8.96 -13.61 -27.98
CA GLY A 387 8.01 -12.93 -27.10
C GLY A 387 8.29 -11.43 -27.00
N TRP A 388 9.53 -11.05 -26.70
CA TRP A 388 9.94 -9.64 -26.65
C TRP A 388 9.87 -8.95 -28.01
N GLN A 389 10.09 -9.67 -29.11
CA GLN A 389 9.90 -9.13 -30.46
C GLN A 389 8.42 -8.79 -30.72
N SER A 390 7.49 -9.68 -30.38
CA SER A 390 6.05 -9.42 -30.51
C SER A 390 5.58 -8.32 -29.54
N VAL A 391 6.10 -8.26 -28.32
CA VAL A 391 5.81 -7.15 -27.38
C VAL A 391 6.26 -5.81 -27.98
N LEU A 392 7.47 -5.74 -28.54
CA LEU A 392 7.98 -4.54 -29.21
C LEU A 392 7.12 -4.15 -30.43
N ASN A 393 6.64 -5.12 -31.21
CA ASN A 393 5.82 -4.87 -32.40
C ASN A 393 4.41 -4.36 -32.03
N LEU A 394 3.79 -4.98 -31.03
CA LEU A 394 2.39 -4.73 -30.68
C LEU A 394 2.20 -3.61 -29.66
N SER A 395 3.17 -3.40 -28.76
CA SER A 395 3.14 -2.34 -27.73
C SER A 395 4.55 -1.88 -27.35
N PRO A 396 5.12 -0.93 -28.11
CA PRO A 396 6.41 -0.31 -27.78
C PRO A 396 6.44 0.32 -26.38
N GLU A 397 5.33 0.85 -25.89
CA GLU A 397 5.23 1.47 -24.57
C GLU A 397 5.39 0.43 -23.46
N LEU A 398 4.69 -0.71 -23.58
CA LEU A 398 4.83 -1.82 -22.64
C LEU A 398 6.23 -2.41 -22.72
N PHE A 399 6.81 -2.53 -23.91
CA PHE A 399 8.19 -2.97 -24.09
C PHE A 399 9.18 -2.08 -23.30
N GLN A 400 9.09 -0.75 -23.46
CA GLN A 400 9.98 0.18 -22.77
C GLN A 400 9.80 0.14 -21.25
N ALA A 401 8.56 0.13 -20.76
CA ALA A 401 8.28 0.01 -19.34
C ALA A 401 8.80 -1.32 -18.75
N SER A 402 8.67 -2.42 -19.50
CA SER A 402 9.15 -3.73 -19.09
C SER A 402 10.68 -3.79 -19.03
N LEU A 403 11.37 -3.19 -20.01
CA LEU A 403 12.82 -3.07 -20.01
C LEU A 403 13.30 -2.23 -18.81
N ALA A 404 12.64 -1.11 -18.53
CA ALA A 404 12.97 -0.25 -17.40
C ALA A 404 12.79 -0.97 -16.06
N LEU A 405 11.72 -1.74 -15.88
CA LEU A 405 11.47 -2.54 -14.68
C LEU A 405 12.53 -3.64 -14.51
N ARG A 406 12.77 -4.42 -15.56
CA ARG A 406 13.67 -5.59 -15.52
C ARG A 406 15.15 -5.22 -15.42
N SER A 407 15.53 -3.99 -15.78
CA SER A 407 16.91 -3.51 -15.65
C SER A 407 17.25 -3.02 -14.24
N VAL A 408 16.29 -2.84 -13.33
CA VAL A 408 16.54 -2.33 -11.98
C VAL A 408 17.57 -3.19 -11.22
N PRO A 409 17.41 -4.53 -11.10
CA PRO A 409 18.42 -5.37 -10.44
C PRO A 409 19.80 -5.29 -11.09
N LYS A 410 19.86 -5.15 -12.42
CA LYS A 410 21.12 -5.04 -13.16
C LYS A 410 21.85 -3.73 -12.86
N ARG A 411 21.11 -2.64 -12.70
CA ARG A 411 21.65 -1.31 -12.39
C ARG A 411 22.07 -1.18 -10.94
N HIS A 412 21.32 -1.77 -10.01
CA HIS A 412 21.66 -1.79 -8.59
C HIS A 412 22.87 -2.68 -8.32
N GLY A 413 22.84 -3.92 -8.81
CA GLY A 413 23.97 -4.85 -8.74
C GLY A 413 24.36 -5.22 -7.32
N HIS A 414 23.40 -5.30 -6.39
CA HIS A 414 23.64 -5.80 -5.03
C HIS A 414 23.96 -7.30 -5.05
N LEU A 415 23.34 -8.06 -5.96
CA LEU A 415 23.70 -9.46 -6.23
C LEU A 415 24.60 -9.54 -7.46
N SER A 416 25.56 -10.48 -7.44
CA SER A 416 26.36 -10.77 -8.63
C SER A 416 25.48 -11.27 -9.79
N PRO A 417 25.86 -11.05 -11.06
CA PRO A 417 25.09 -11.54 -12.22
C PRO A 417 24.79 -13.05 -12.18
N LYS A 418 25.71 -13.85 -11.62
CA LYS A 418 25.54 -15.29 -11.42
C LYS A 418 24.41 -15.59 -10.43
N VAL A 419 24.38 -14.89 -9.29
CA VAL A 419 23.33 -15.08 -8.28
C VAL A 419 21.99 -14.56 -8.79
N GLN A 420 21.94 -13.42 -9.47
CA GLN A 420 20.70 -12.95 -10.10
C GLN A 420 20.10 -13.99 -11.05
N ALA A 421 20.95 -14.67 -11.84
CA ALA A 421 20.49 -15.75 -12.72
C ALA A 421 20.01 -16.99 -11.93
N PHE A 422 20.62 -17.33 -10.79
CA PHE A 422 20.11 -18.38 -9.91
C PHE A 422 18.73 -18.05 -9.32
N ILE A 423 18.51 -16.79 -8.94
CA ILE A 423 17.21 -16.32 -8.42
C ILE A 423 16.14 -16.40 -9.51
N GLY A 424 16.41 -15.90 -10.71
CA GLY A 424 15.50 -16.05 -11.85
C GLY A 424 15.20 -17.51 -12.18
N LEU A 425 16.24 -18.36 -12.19
CA LEU A 425 16.09 -19.80 -12.39
C LEU A 425 15.21 -20.45 -11.32
N ALA A 426 15.38 -20.11 -10.05
CA ALA A 426 14.56 -20.63 -8.96
C ALA A 426 13.08 -20.25 -9.12
N VAL A 427 12.79 -19.02 -9.53
CA VAL A 427 11.42 -18.55 -9.79
C VAL A 427 10.81 -19.32 -10.97
N ASP A 428 11.53 -19.44 -12.08
CA ASP A 428 11.01 -20.09 -13.30
C ASP A 428 10.92 -21.61 -13.23
N SER A 429 11.78 -22.25 -12.43
CA SER A 429 11.75 -23.70 -12.20
C SER A 429 10.89 -24.13 -11.02
N ALA A 430 10.31 -23.19 -10.27
CA ALA A 430 9.37 -23.50 -9.19
C ALA A 430 8.18 -24.29 -9.73
N ALA A 431 7.76 -25.33 -9.01
CA ALA A 431 6.65 -26.20 -9.40
C ALA A 431 5.31 -25.45 -9.58
N THR A 432 5.18 -24.27 -8.95
CA THR A 432 4.02 -23.37 -9.06
C THR A 432 4.03 -22.51 -10.32
N HIS A 433 5.12 -22.51 -11.10
CA HIS A 433 5.29 -21.64 -12.28
C HIS A 433 5.77 -22.41 -13.52
N LEU A 434 6.87 -23.16 -13.43
CA LEU A 434 7.41 -24.03 -14.48
C LEU A 434 7.49 -23.35 -15.88
N HIS A 435 8.11 -22.18 -15.94
CA HIS A 435 8.22 -21.41 -17.17
C HIS A 435 9.48 -21.74 -17.98
N VAL A 436 9.39 -22.76 -18.84
CA VAL A 436 10.52 -23.30 -19.63
C VAL A 436 11.36 -22.24 -20.36
N PRO A 437 10.80 -21.24 -21.08
CA PRO A 437 11.62 -20.22 -21.74
C PRO A 437 12.52 -19.44 -20.77
N GLY A 438 12.00 -19.12 -19.58
CA GLY A 438 12.75 -18.44 -18.53
C GLY A 438 13.80 -19.34 -17.87
N ILE A 439 13.49 -20.62 -17.67
CA ILE A 439 14.48 -21.64 -17.23
C ILE A 439 15.67 -21.67 -18.21
N GLU A 440 15.41 -21.76 -19.50
CA GLU A 440 16.46 -21.78 -20.52
C GLU A 440 17.30 -20.50 -20.52
N GLU A 441 16.63 -19.34 -20.42
CA GLU A 441 17.29 -18.05 -20.32
C GLU A 441 18.25 -18.01 -19.13
N HIS A 442 17.74 -18.29 -17.93
CA HIS A 442 18.49 -18.13 -16.70
C HIS A 442 19.61 -19.16 -16.54
N VAL A 443 19.44 -20.38 -17.07
CA VAL A 443 20.55 -21.35 -17.21
C VAL A 443 21.66 -20.79 -18.09
N ARG A 444 21.33 -20.25 -19.28
CA ARG A 444 22.35 -19.66 -20.18
C ARG A 444 23.03 -18.45 -19.54
N ALA A 445 22.27 -17.58 -18.88
CA ALA A 445 22.79 -16.41 -18.19
C ALA A 445 23.73 -16.79 -17.02
N ALA A 446 23.38 -17.80 -16.24
CA ALA A 446 24.22 -18.31 -15.15
C ALA A 446 25.53 -18.91 -15.69
N LEU A 447 25.47 -19.73 -16.74
CA LEU A 447 26.67 -20.29 -17.39
C LEU A 447 27.59 -19.20 -17.94
N ALA A 448 27.02 -18.18 -18.59
CA ALA A 448 27.77 -17.02 -19.09
C ALA A 448 28.44 -16.22 -17.95
N ALA A 449 27.85 -16.21 -16.76
CA ALA A 449 28.41 -15.62 -15.55
C ALA A 449 29.36 -16.56 -14.77
N GLY A 450 29.72 -17.72 -15.34
CA GLY A 450 30.68 -18.67 -14.77
C GLY A 450 30.09 -19.67 -13.77
N ALA A 451 28.77 -19.92 -13.80
CA ALA A 451 28.17 -20.99 -13.03
C ALA A 451 28.61 -22.37 -13.54
N THR A 452 28.77 -23.30 -12.61
CA THR A 452 29.03 -24.72 -12.89
C THR A 452 27.71 -25.49 -13.02
N ALA A 453 27.76 -26.65 -13.68
CA ALA A 453 26.62 -27.57 -13.72
C ALA A 453 26.17 -27.99 -12.31
N THR A 454 27.12 -28.17 -11.38
CA THR A 454 26.83 -28.55 -9.99
C THR A 454 26.05 -27.48 -9.25
N GLU A 455 26.39 -26.20 -9.42
CA GLU A 455 25.64 -25.07 -8.83
C GLU A 455 24.22 -25.02 -9.41
N LEU A 456 24.06 -25.17 -10.73
CA LEU A 456 22.73 -25.18 -11.37
C LEU A 456 21.84 -26.32 -10.87
N VAL A 457 22.41 -27.53 -10.76
CA VAL A 457 21.69 -28.68 -10.19
C VAL A 457 21.27 -28.38 -8.75
N GLU A 458 22.14 -27.76 -7.95
CA GLU A 458 21.82 -27.41 -6.57
C GLU A 458 20.69 -26.37 -6.48
N VAL A 459 20.60 -25.40 -7.40
CA VAL A 459 19.43 -24.49 -7.51
C VAL A 459 18.13 -25.27 -7.72
N ILE A 460 18.14 -26.27 -8.61
CA ILE A 460 16.97 -27.11 -8.89
C ILE A 460 16.61 -27.99 -7.69
N GLU A 461 17.60 -28.58 -7.02
CA GLU A 461 17.39 -29.36 -5.79
C GLU A 461 16.73 -28.52 -4.69
N LEU A 462 17.24 -27.30 -4.46
CA LEU A 462 16.66 -26.36 -3.50
C LEU A 462 15.23 -25.99 -3.86
N THR A 463 14.98 -25.63 -5.12
CA THR A 463 13.66 -25.23 -5.62
C THR A 463 12.63 -26.36 -5.54
N SER A 464 13.09 -27.61 -5.71
CA SER A 464 12.24 -28.80 -5.62
C SER A 464 11.70 -29.06 -4.20
N THR A 465 12.22 -28.39 -3.17
CA THR A 465 11.72 -28.51 -1.80
C THR A 465 10.37 -27.83 -1.56
N LEU A 466 9.92 -26.97 -2.47
CA LEU A 466 8.67 -26.20 -2.39
C LEU A 466 7.45 -27.07 -2.06
N GLY A 467 7.39 -28.29 -2.62
CA GLY A 467 6.26 -29.21 -2.45
C GLY A 467 5.91 -29.54 -0.99
N ILE A 468 6.86 -29.40 -0.05
CA ILE A 468 6.60 -29.67 1.37
C ILE A 468 5.57 -28.70 1.99
N HIS A 469 5.31 -27.56 1.35
CA HIS A 469 4.36 -26.58 1.87
C HIS A 469 2.92 -27.13 1.89
N ALA A 470 2.61 -28.14 1.07
CA ALA A 470 1.39 -28.91 1.18
C ALA A 470 1.25 -29.57 2.57
N CYS A 471 2.34 -30.11 3.12
CA CYS A 471 2.35 -30.68 4.47
C CYS A 471 2.39 -29.59 5.55
N ASN A 472 3.17 -28.52 5.35
CA ASN A 472 3.27 -27.44 6.34
C ASN A 472 1.91 -26.75 6.61
N ILE A 473 1.00 -26.74 5.63
CA ILE A 473 -0.38 -26.24 5.77
C ILE A 473 -1.34 -27.39 6.11
N GLY A 474 -1.28 -28.48 5.34
CA GLY A 474 -2.27 -29.56 5.41
C GLY A 474 -2.18 -30.41 6.68
N VAL A 475 -0.99 -30.61 7.24
CA VAL A 475 -0.83 -31.41 8.45
C VAL A 475 -1.40 -30.71 9.69
N PRO A 476 -1.13 -29.41 9.94
CA PRO A 476 -1.82 -28.69 11.01
C PRO A 476 -3.35 -28.72 10.88
N LEU A 477 -3.89 -28.57 9.66
CA LEU A 477 -5.34 -28.68 9.41
C LEU A 477 -5.86 -30.10 9.67
N LEU A 478 -5.12 -31.14 9.28
CA LEU A 478 -5.48 -32.52 9.61
C LEU A 478 -5.53 -32.71 11.13
N VAL A 479 -4.56 -32.18 11.87
CA VAL A 479 -4.55 -32.25 13.34
C VAL A 479 -5.75 -31.51 13.95
N GLU A 480 -6.15 -30.38 13.38
CA GLU A 480 -7.37 -29.65 13.79
C GLU A 480 -8.63 -30.50 13.58
N VAL A 481 -8.82 -31.06 12.38
CA VAL A 481 -9.96 -31.94 12.08
C VAL A 481 -9.98 -33.19 12.98
N LEU A 482 -8.81 -33.79 13.23
CA LEU A 482 -8.71 -34.93 14.15
C LEU A 482 -9.15 -34.57 15.57
N LYS A 483 -8.90 -33.35 16.03
CA LYS A 483 -9.36 -32.87 17.34
C LYS A 483 -10.87 -32.67 17.36
N GLU A 484 -11.42 -32.06 16.31
CA GLU A 484 -12.86 -31.81 16.17
C GLU A 484 -13.67 -33.11 16.17
N GLU A 485 -13.16 -34.14 15.48
CA GLU A 485 -13.78 -35.46 15.39
C GLU A 485 -13.48 -36.36 16.61
N GLY A 486 -12.73 -35.86 17.60
CA GLY A 486 -12.37 -36.65 18.80
C GLY A 486 -11.49 -37.87 18.49
N HIS A 487 -10.71 -37.81 17.42
CA HIS A 487 -9.88 -38.94 16.99
C HIS A 487 -8.63 -39.07 17.88
N PRO A 488 -8.27 -40.28 18.39
CA PRO A 488 -7.15 -40.45 19.33
C PRO A 488 -5.78 -39.96 18.80
N ALA A 489 -5.58 -39.97 17.48
CA ALA A 489 -4.37 -39.42 16.85
C ALA A 489 -4.19 -37.90 17.04
N ALA A 490 -5.22 -37.19 17.50
CA ALA A 490 -5.15 -35.78 17.87
C ALA A 490 -4.36 -35.54 19.16
N GLU A 491 -4.25 -36.53 20.04
CA GLU A 491 -3.62 -36.39 21.35
C GLU A 491 -2.09 -36.23 21.22
N ALA A 492 -1.53 -35.34 22.05
CA ALA A 492 -0.10 -35.14 22.12
C ALA A 492 0.56 -36.34 22.80
N GLN A 493 1.20 -37.20 22.00
CA GLN A 493 2.03 -38.29 22.49
C GLN A 493 3.46 -37.81 22.71
N GLN A 494 4.11 -38.32 23.76
CA GLN A 494 5.52 -38.07 23.99
C GLN A 494 6.34 -38.65 22.83
N LEU A 495 7.30 -37.88 22.31
CA LEU A 495 8.16 -38.36 21.22
C LEU A 495 8.99 -39.55 21.69
N ASP A 496 9.02 -40.60 20.88
CA ASP A 496 9.94 -41.71 21.08
C ASP A 496 11.39 -41.33 20.70
N ALA A 497 12.33 -42.23 21.01
CA ALA A 497 13.74 -42.00 20.75
C ALA A 497 14.06 -41.76 19.25
N ARG A 498 13.30 -42.38 18.33
CA ARG A 498 13.51 -42.21 16.89
C ARG A 498 13.12 -40.80 16.46
N ARG A 499 11.95 -40.33 16.92
CA ARG A 499 11.46 -38.99 16.59
C ARG A 499 12.34 -37.89 17.18
N GLU A 500 12.81 -38.04 18.41
CA GLU A 500 13.76 -37.08 19.00
C GLU A 500 15.09 -37.03 18.21
N GLN A 501 15.58 -38.17 17.72
CA GLN A 501 16.77 -38.20 16.87
C GLN A 501 16.53 -37.47 15.53
N LEU A 502 15.43 -37.77 14.82
CA LEU A 502 15.08 -37.12 13.56
C LEU A 502 14.93 -35.59 13.72
N ARG A 503 14.35 -35.16 14.84
CA ARG A 503 14.26 -33.74 15.21
C ARG A 503 15.64 -33.11 15.40
N ALA A 504 16.55 -33.79 16.08
CA ALA A 504 17.92 -33.33 16.28
C ALA A 504 18.68 -33.22 14.95
N ASP A 505 18.56 -34.24 14.09
CA ASP A 505 19.21 -34.28 12.77
C ASP A 505 18.70 -33.15 11.87
N PHE A 506 17.39 -32.87 11.88
CA PHE A 506 16.82 -31.74 11.16
C PHE A 506 17.41 -30.40 11.64
N LYS A 507 17.44 -30.17 12.96
CA LYS A 507 18.02 -28.95 13.54
C LYS A 507 19.48 -28.78 13.16
N GLN A 508 20.24 -29.86 13.17
CA GLN A 508 21.65 -29.86 12.80
C GLN A 508 21.85 -29.52 11.32
N ASN A 509 21.07 -30.14 10.42
CA ASN A 509 21.25 -29.99 8.98
C ASN A 509 20.67 -28.67 8.44
N ARG A 510 19.55 -28.21 8.99
CA ARG A 510 18.79 -27.05 8.48
C ARG A 510 18.96 -25.79 9.33
N GLY A 511 19.44 -25.90 10.57
CA GLY A 511 19.72 -24.76 11.45
C GLY A 511 18.49 -24.09 12.07
N TYR A 512 17.30 -24.70 11.99
CA TYR A 512 16.08 -24.20 12.63
C TYR A 512 15.11 -25.33 13.01
N TRP A 513 14.09 -24.99 13.80
CA TRP A 513 12.95 -25.86 14.10
C TRP A 513 11.69 -25.01 14.23
N HIS A 514 10.55 -25.53 13.74
CA HIS A 514 9.26 -24.86 13.81
C HIS A 514 8.17 -25.86 14.20
N ALA A 515 7.10 -25.38 14.84
CA ALA A 515 6.03 -26.22 15.40
C ALA A 515 5.33 -27.13 14.36
N PHE A 516 5.13 -26.68 13.12
CA PHE A 516 4.51 -27.52 12.08
C PHE A 516 5.34 -28.79 11.76
N TRP A 517 6.66 -28.79 11.95
CA TRP A 517 7.48 -30.00 11.80
C TRP A 517 7.18 -31.03 12.87
N GLU A 518 6.75 -30.59 14.05
CA GLU A 518 6.39 -31.46 15.16
C GLU A 518 5.20 -32.36 14.78
N ASP A 519 4.18 -31.79 14.13
CA ASP A 519 3.00 -32.55 13.72
C ASP A 519 3.30 -33.52 12.57
N ILE A 520 4.12 -33.12 11.60
CA ILE A 520 4.57 -34.01 10.52
C ILE A 520 5.35 -35.19 11.11
N LEU A 521 6.35 -34.91 11.96
CA LEU A 521 7.17 -35.93 12.62
C LEU A 521 6.35 -36.87 13.52
N ARG A 522 5.32 -36.34 14.18
CA ARG A 522 4.42 -37.12 15.02
C ARG A 522 3.59 -38.09 14.17
N LEU A 523 2.92 -37.57 13.15
CA LEU A 523 1.98 -38.33 12.32
C LEU A 523 2.68 -39.31 11.36
N ASP A 524 3.81 -38.92 10.77
CA ASP A 524 4.52 -39.73 9.79
C ASP A 524 6.05 -39.53 9.87
N PRO A 525 6.73 -40.22 10.80
CA PRO A 525 8.18 -40.13 10.96
C PRO A 525 8.95 -40.71 9.75
N ASP A 526 8.36 -41.64 9.00
CA ASP A 526 8.99 -42.24 7.82
C ASP A 526 9.03 -41.22 6.68
N PHE A 527 7.92 -40.50 6.44
CA PHE A 527 7.87 -39.40 5.49
C PHE A 527 8.79 -38.25 5.92
N PHE A 528 8.81 -37.90 7.21
CA PHE A 528 9.69 -36.85 7.73
C PHE A 528 11.17 -37.19 7.50
N GLU A 529 11.59 -38.42 7.77
CA GLU A 529 12.96 -38.90 7.54
C GLU A 529 13.34 -38.82 6.05
N ALA A 530 12.47 -39.30 5.16
CA ALA A 530 12.69 -39.23 3.72
C ALA A 530 12.79 -37.77 3.22
N TYR A 531 11.94 -36.87 3.73
CA TYR A 531 12.01 -35.45 3.39
C TYR A 531 13.26 -34.77 3.96
N LEU A 532 13.68 -35.14 5.18
CA LEU A 532 14.92 -34.67 5.77
C LEU A 532 16.11 -35.07 4.89
N GLU A 533 16.19 -36.32 4.43
CA GLU A 533 17.22 -36.76 3.49
C GLU A 533 17.19 -35.93 2.20
N PHE A 534 16.03 -35.86 1.55
CA PHE A 534 15.83 -35.13 0.30
C PHE A 534 16.27 -33.66 0.40
N SER A 535 15.78 -32.95 1.41
CA SER A 535 16.06 -31.52 1.59
C SER A 535 17.46 -31.21 2.13
N SER A 536 18.16 -32.20 2.69
CA SER A 536 19.54 -32.07 3.16
C SER A 536 20.58 -32.26 2.05
N VAL A 537 20.20 -32.77 0.87
CA VAL A 537 21.14 -33.01 -0.24
C VAL A 537 21.95 -31.75 -0.58
N PRO A 538 21.35 -30.57 -0.81
CA PRO A 538 22.11 -29.35 -1.05
C PRO A 538 23.02 -28.96 0.12
N TRP A 539 22.70 -29.33 1.35
CA TRP A 539 23.42 -28.88 2.55
C TRP A 539 24.60 -29.79 2.92
N VAL A 540 24.53 -31.09 2.60
CA VAL A 540 25.41 -32.12 3.18
C VAL A 540 26.26 -32.88 2.16
N ARG A 541 25.72 -33.13 0.94
CA ARG A 541 26.25 -34.03 -0.12
C ARG A 541 27.28 -35.11 0.32
N ARG A 542 26.73 -36.10 1.02
CA ARG A 542 27.23 -37.42 1.50
C ARG A 542 28.41 -37.41 2.51
N PRO A 543 28.23 -38.01 3.71
CA PRO A 543 29.29 -38.13 4.73
C PRO A 543 30.46 -39.02 4.32
N GLU A 544 30.29 -39.90 3.33
CA GLU A 544 31.32 -40.86 2.91
C GLU A 544 32.47 -40.20 2.14
N ASN A 545 32.24 -39.04 1.50
CA ASN A 545 33.25 -38.33 0.70
C ASN A 545 33.52 -36.88 1.19
N GLY A 546 32.85 -36.42 2.26
CA GLY A 546 33.10 -35.11 2.89
C GLY A 546 32.79 -33.87 2.04
N THR A 547 32.07 -34.03 0.92
CA THR A 547 31.78 -32.94 -0.02
C THR A 547 30.55 -32.13 0.40
N LYS A 548 30.76 -30.91 0.92
CA LYS A 548 29.66 -29.95 1.16
C LYS A 548 29.01 -29.55 -0.17
N GLY A 549 27.74 -29.12 -0.13
CA GLY A 549 27.12 -28.43 -1.26
C GLY A 549 27.95 -27.23 -1.70
N VAL A 550 27.87 -26.88 -2.99
CA VAL A 550 28.77 -25.91 -3.63
C VAL A 550 28.29 -24.48 -3.49
N LEU A 551 26.98 -24.26 -3.28
CA LEU A 551 26.45 -22.93 -3.02
C LEU A 551 26.74 -22.48 -1.59
N GLU A 552 27.01 -21.20 -1.40
CA GLU A 552 27.13 -20.61 -0.08
C GLU A 552 25.77 -20.63 0.65
N PRO A 553 25.73 -20.84 1.98
CA PRO A 553 24.48 -20.84 2.76
C PRO A 553 23.57 -19.64 2.49
N LYS A 554 24.16 -18.43 2.36
CA LYS A 554 23.42 -17.21 2.01
C LYS A 554 22.64 -17.38 0.69
N VAL A 555 23.29 -17.89 -0.35
CA VAL A 555 22.68 -18.06 -1.68
C VAL A 555 21.56 -19.10 -1.65
N LYS A 556 21.72 -20.18 -0.88
CA LYS A 556 20.65 -21.18 -0.71
C LYS A 556 19.40 -20.57 -0.09
N GLU A 557 19.56 -19.74 0.94
CA GLU A 557 18.44 -19.05 1.58
C GLU A 557 17.79 -18.01 0.67
N LEU A 558 18.58 -17.29 -0.15
CA LEU A 558 18.02 -16.37 -1.16
C LEU A 558 17.22 -17.12 -2.23
N ILE A 559 17.64 -18.33 -2.63
CA ILE A 559 16.88 -19.20 -3.55
C ILE A 559 15.53 -19.62 -2.94
N TYR A 560 15.52 -20.01 -1.66
CA TYR A 560 14.26 -20.29 -0.95
C TYR A 560 13.35 -19.04 -0.90
N CYS A 561 13.93 -17.87 -0.61
CA CYS A 561 13.18 -16.61 -0.65
C CYS A 561 12.58 -16.32 -2.03
N ALA A 562 13.30 -16.66 -3.10
CA ALA A 562 12.89 -16.37 -4.48
C ALA A 562 11.57 -17.06 -4.85
N PHE A 563 11.46 -18.38 -4.64
CA PHE A 563 10.23 -19.09 -4.97
C PHE A 563 9.11 -18.84 -3.95
N ASP A 564 9.42 -18.54 -2.68
CA ASP A 564 8.41 -18.19 -1.68
C ASP A 564 7.82 -16.78 -1.89
N ALA A 565 8.61 -15.86 -2.46
CA ALA A 565 8.15 -14.52 -2.84
C ALA A 565 7.47 -14.49 -4.22
N ALA A 566 7.62 -15.53 -5.04
CA ALA A 566 7.01 -15.57 -6.37
C ALA A 566 5.48 -15.43 -6.26
N ALA A 567 4.89 -14.59 -7.12
CA ALA A 567 3.45 -14.33 -7.14
C ALA A 567 2.58 -15.59 -7.39
N THR A 568 3.18 -16.66 -7.91
CA THR A 568 2.55 -17.97 -8.10
C THR A 568 2.48 -18.82 -6.82
N HIS A 569 3.11 -18.38 -5.72
CA HIS A 569 3.21 -19.12 -4.47
C HIS A 569 2.92 -18.27 -3.22
N LEU A 570 3.62 -17.14 -3.06
CA LEU A 570 3.42 -16.18 -1.96
C LEU A 570 3.36 -16.80 -0.55
N TYR A 571 4.23 -17.75 -0.26
CA TYR A 571 4.23 -18.48 1.00
C TYR A 571 4.96 -17.70 2.12
N GLN A 572 4.21 -16.82 2.78
CA GLN A 572 4.72 -15.91 3.81
C GLN A 572 5.50 -16.57 4.96
N PRO A 573 5.08 -17.72 5.55
CA PRO A 573 5.82 -18.33 6.66
C PRO A 573 7.24 -18.76 6.27
N GLY A 574 7.37 -19.40 5.10
CA GLY A 574 8.67 -19.80 4.54
C GLY A 574 9.52 -18.60 4.18
N LEU A 575 8.94 -17.62 3.46
CA LEU A 575 9.64 -16.39 3.08
C LEU A 575 10.26 -15.68 4.29
N LYS A 576 9.48 -15.49 5.35
CA LYS A 576 9.95 -14.83 6.58
C LYS A 576 11.07 -15.61 7.26
N GLN A 577 10.98 -16.93 7.29
CA GLN A 577 12.01 -17.78 7.89
C GLN A 577 13.31 -17.76 7.08
N HIS A 578 13.21 -17.86 5.75
CA HIS A 578 14.36 -17.84 4.85
C HIS A 578 15.03 -16.45 4.80
N MET A 579 14.27 -15.35 4.87
CA MET A 579 14.84 -14.00 5.04
C MET A 579 15.65 -13.90 6.35
N ARG A 580 15.12 -14.44 7.46
CA ARG A 580 15.84 -14.45 8.74
C ARG A 580 17.14 -15.24 8.64
N ASN A 581 17.13 -16.38 7.95
CA ASN A 581 18.33 -17.19 7.75
C ASN A 581 19.33 -16.50 6.82
N ALA A 582 18.88 -15.90 5.71
CA ALA A 582 19.72 -15.15 4.79
C ALA A 582 20.46 -14.01 5.51
N LEU A 583 19.75 -13.21 6.32
CA LEU A 583 20.34 -12.16 7.16
C LEU A 583 21.39 -12.71 8.14
N ARG A 584 21.13 -13.87 8.77
CA ARG A 584 22.09 -14.54 9.67
C ARG A 584 23.35 -15.00 8.95
N TYR A 585 23.24 -15.37 7.67
CA TYR A 585 24.37 -15.70 6.80
C TYR A 585 24.99 -14.47 6.12
N GLY A 586 24.62 -13.25 6.53
CA GLY A 586 25.23 -12.01 6.09
C GLY A 586 24.63 -11.42 4.82
N ALA A 587 23.40 -11.79 4.44
CA ALA A 587 22.65 -11.05 3.44
C ALA A 587 22.32 -9.63 3.94
N THR A 588 22.34 -8.68 3.03
CA THR A 588 21.88 -7.31 3.27
C THR A 588 20.38 -7.16 2.96
N PRO A 589 19.67 -6.17 3.54
CA PRO A 589 18.31 -5.84 3.13
C PRO A 589 18.21 -5.56 1.62
N GLU A 590 19.23 -4.93 1.03
CA GLU A 590 19.30 -4.60 -0.39
C GLU A 590 19.41 -5.84 -1.27
N GLU A 591 20.22 -6.84 -0.88
CA GLU A 591 20.28 -8.13 -1.57
C GLU A 591 18.94 -8.88 -1.52
N ILE A 592 18.24 -8.84 -0.39
CA ILE A 592 16.90 -9.44 -0.25
C ILE A 592 15.88 -8.68 -1.10
N MET A 593 15.94 -7.35 -1.13
CA MET A 593 15.06 -6.53 -1.97
C MET A 593 15.30 -6.84 -3.45
N GLU A 594 16.55 -7.01 -3.87
CA GLU A 594 16.89 -7.38 -5.25
C GLU A 594 16.36 -8.78 -5.62
N VAL A 595 16.30 -9.73 -4.67
CA VAL A 595 15.57 -11.00 -4.88
C VAL A 595 14.09 -10.77 -5.17
N LEU A 596 13.43 -9.87 -4.42
CA LEU A 596 12.01 -9.54 -4.63
C LEU A 596 11.78 -8.83 -5.97
N GLU A 597 12.69 -7.95 -6.38
CA GLU A 597 12.67 -7.29 -7.69
C GLU A 597 12.75 -8.33 -8.83
N ILE A 598 13.67 -9.30 -8.73
CA ILE A 598 13.82 -10.37 -9.73
C ILE A 598 12.59 -11.27 -9.74
N ALA A 599 12.07 -11.67 -8.58
CA ALA A 599 10.85 -12.48 -8.51
C ALA A 599 9.64 -11.76 -9.14
N THR A 600 9.53 -10.44 -8.97
CA THR A 600 8.46 -9.64 -9.59
C THR A 600 8.47 -9.71 -11.13
N ALA A 601 9.64 -9.91 -11.74
CA ALA A 601 9.79 -9.98 -13.20
C ALA A 601 9.01 -11.15 -13.84
N LEU A 602 8.61 -12.16 -13.06
CA LEU A 602 7.80 -13.28 -13.57
C LEU A 602 6.46 -12.80 -14.18
N SER A 603 5.96 -11.64 -13.74
CA SER A 603 4.74 -11.02 -14.29
C SER A 603 4.87 -10.65 -15.78
N LEU A 604 6.09 -10.43 -16.27
CA LEU A 604 6.35 -10.09 -17.67
C LEU A 604 6.13 -11.29 -18.61
N HIS A 605 6.14 -12.52 -18.07
CA HIS A 605 5.86 -13.74 -18.85
C HIS A 605 4.46 -13.73 -19.47
N THR A 606 3.50 -13.05 -18.84
CA THR A 606 2.17 -12.85 -19.41
C THR A 606 2.25 -12.23 -20.81
N ALA A 607 3.05 -11.17 -20.97
CA ALA A 607 3.18 -10.49 -22.25
C ALA A 607 4.01 -11.29 -23.25
N THR A 608 5.13 -11.88 -22.83
CA THR A 608 6.02 -12.62 -23.74
C THR A 608 5.41 -13.93 -24.24
N VAL A 609 4.45 -14.51 -23.52
CA VAL A 609 3.68 -15.67 -23.97
C VAL A 609 2.48 -15.26 -24.83
N ALA A 610 1.73 -14.23 -24.42
CA ALA A 610 0.48 -13.86 -25.10
C ALA A 610 0.70 -13.10 -26.41
N MET A 611 1.67 -12.17 -26.48
CA MET A 611 1.83 -11.28 -27.62
C MET A 611 2.14 -12.01 -28.94
N PRO A 612 2.99 -13.05 -28.99
CA PRO A 612 3.17 -13.84 -30.21
C PRO A 612 1.89 -14.53 -30.70
N ILE A 613 1.03 -14.96 -29.77
CA ILE A 613 -0.26 -15.57 -30.10
C ILE A 613 -1.19 -14.50 -30.68
N VAL A 614 -1.29 -13.34 -30.03
CA VAL A 614 -2.08 -12.21 -30.53
C VAL A 614 -1.63 -11.79 -31.93
N GLU A 615 -0.33 -11.61 -32.15
CA GLU A 615 0.23 -11.24 -33.45
C GLU A 615 -0.15 -12.26 -34.54
N ARG A 616 -0.03 -13.55 -34.24
CA ARG A 616 -0.39 -14.65 -35.15
C ARG A 616 -1.89 -14.67 -35.48
N GLU A 617 -2.76 -14.63 -34.47
CA GLU A 617 -4.20 -14.73 -34.68
C GLU A 617 -4.77 -13.48 -35.36
N VAL A 618 -4.25 -12.29 -35.06
CA VAL A 618 -4.61 -11.05 -35.75
C VAL A 618 -4.18 -11.09 -37.22
N ALA A 619 -2.98 -11.59 -37.51
CA ALA A 619 -2.49 -11.72 -38.88
C ALA A 619 -3.30 -12.75 -39.71
N ALA A 620 -3.90 -13.74 -39.07
CA ALA A 620 -4.75 -14.74 -39.71
C ALA A 620 -6.21 -14.27 -39.90
N SER A 621 -6.63 -13.16 -39.27
CA SER A 621 -8.00 -12.69 -39.30
C SER A 621 -8.37 -11.99 -40.63
N PRO A 622 -9.45 -12.41 -41.32
CA PRO A 622 -9.88 -11.81 -42.59
C PRO A 622 -10.51 -10.42 -42.46
N THR A 623 -10.70 -9.91 -41.23
CA THR A 623 -11.41 -8.64 -40.95
C THR A 623 -10.52 -7.54 -40.36
N SER A 624 -9.19 -7.70 -40.31
CA SER A 624 -8.29 -6.65 -39.79
C SER A 624 -7.96 -5.62 -40.88
N PRO A 625 -8.57 -4.42 -40.91
CA PRO A 625 -7.93 -3.27 -41.53
C PRO A 625 -6.65 -2.99 -40.75
N ASP A 626 -5.55 -2.69 -41.43
CA ASP A 626 -4.22 -2.41 -40.89
C ASP A 626 -4.24 -1.70 -39.51
N TYR A 627 -4.22 -2.48 -38.42
CA TYR A 627 -4.18 -1.95 -37.05
C TYR A 627 -2.73 -1.69 -36.60
N PHE A 628 -1.77 -2.30 -37.29
CA PHE A 628 -0.34 -2.10 -37.06
C PHE A 628 0.26 -1.42 -38.28
N PRO A 629 0.81 -0.20 -38.18
CA PRO A 629 1.64 0.34 -39.24
C PRO A 629 2.83 -0.61 -39.39
N ARG A 630 2.84 -1.41 -40.45
CA ARG A 630 4.05 -2.13 -40.86
C ARG A 630 5.09 -1.05 -41.11
N PHE A 631 6.08 -0.93 -40.23
CA PHE A 631 7.35 -0.32 -40.61
C PHE A 631 7.96 -1.25 -41.67
N SER A 632 7.58 -1.01 -42.92
CA SER A 632 8.11 -1.75 -44.05
C SER A 632 9.61 -1.50 -44.10
N ALA A 633 10.34 -2.61 -43.97
CA ALA A 633 11.72 -2.67 -44.38
C ALA A 633 11.86 -2.04 -45.77
N PHE A 634 12.87 -1.18 -45.93
CA PHE A 634 13.28 -0.66 -47.23
C PHE A 634 13.35 -1.80 -48.25
N PRO A 635 12.73 -1.68 -49.43
CA PRO A 635 12.73 -2.77 -50.39
C PRO A 635 14.12 -2.93 -50.99
N THR A 636 14.82 -3.99 -50.60
CA THR A 636 15.92 -4.56 -51.37
C THR A 636 15.32 -5.31 -52.56
N ASN A 637 15.15 -4.63 -53.69
CA ASN A 637 15.08 -5.26 -55.01
C ASN A 637 15.35 -4.21 -56.12
N TRP A 638 16.63 -3.93 -56.36
CA TRP A 638 17.08 -3.44 -57.66
C TRP A 638 17.61 -4.62 -58.45
N GLY A 639 16.76 -5.17 -59.32
CA GLY A 639 17.13 -6.15 -60.33
C GLY A 639 17.26 -5.48 -61.70
N LYS A 640 18.50 -5.42 -62.20
CA LYS A 640 18.93 -5.45 -63.62
C LYS A 640 18.46 -4.34 -64.59
N SER A 641 19.37 -3.39 -64.84
CA SER A 641 19.96 -3.02 -66.15
C SER A 641 20.75 -1.74 -65.91
N GLY A 642 22.07 -1.67 -66.09
CA GLY A 642 22.81 -1.69 -67.34
C GLY A 642 23.67 -0.43 -67.37
N TYR A 643 24.96 -0.55 -67.70
CA TYR A 643 26.02 0.48 -67.81
C TYR A 643 26.90 0.81 -66.58
N THR A 644 28.11 0.24 -66.59
CA THR A 644 29.39 0.76 -66.05
C THR A 644 29.87 1.98 -66.88
N PRO A 645 30.61 2.97 -66.33
CA PRO A 645 32.07 2.83 -66.14
C PRO A 645 32.68 3.59 -64.91
N THR A 646 33.58 2.95 -64.14
CA THR A 646 35.04 3.25 -63.94
C THR A 646 35.39 4.49 -63.07
N PHE A 647 36.47 4.65 -62.29
CA PHE A 647 37.85 4.09 -62.18
C PHE A 647 38.45 4.40 -60.77
N GLY A 648 39.46 3.60 -60.32
CA GLY A 648 40.60 4.00 -59.44
C GLY A 648 40.45 3.77 -57.91
N ILE A 649 41.06 2.78 -57.24
CA ILE A 649 42.50 2.55 -56.87
C ILE A 649 43.05 3.75 -56.04
N CYS A 650 43.66 3.69 -54.84
CA CYS A 650 44.35 2.68 -54.00
C CYS A 650 44.37 3.14 -52.50
N PRO A 651 44.90 2.33 -51.55
CA PRO A 651 44.66 2.36 -50.09
C PRO A 651 45.89 2.77 -49.25
N THR A 652 45.95 2.26 -47.99
CA THR A 652 47.06 2.20 -46.99
C THR A 652 47.02 3.30 -45.92
N ASP A 653 47.40 3.11 -44.64
CA ASP A 653 47.76 1.94 -43.83
C ASP A 653 47.73 2.33 -42.34
N SER A 654 48.12 1.38 -41.51
CA SER A 654 47.92 1.19 -40.08
C SER A 654 48.98 1.76 -39.10
N HIS A 655 48.55 1.85 -37.82
CA HIS A 655 49.28 1.77 -36.53
C HIS A 655 50.34 2.83 -36.09
N ILE A 656 50.21 3.30 -34.83
CA ILE A 656 51.13 3.10 -33.67
C ILE A 656 50.79 4.11 -32.53
N SER A 657 50.79 3.64 -31.27
CA SER A 657 50.80 4.41 -29.99
C SER A 657 52.16 4.16 -29.28
N PRO A 658 52.59 4.76 -28.13
CA PRO A 658 51.87 5.58 -27.12
C PRO A 658 52.68 6.78 -26.51
N HIS A 659 52.06 7.57 -25.59
CA HIS A 659 52.58 8.06 -24.27
C HIS A 659 51.83 9.31 -23.73
N LEU A 660 51.54 9.27 -22.41
CA LEU A 660 50.96 10.29 -21.49
C LEU A 660 52.07 11.23 -20.89
N PRO A 661 51.82 12.24 -20.00
CA PRO A 661 50.55 12.72 -19.37
C PRO A 661 50.33 14.27 -19.25
N ALA A 662 49.07 14.61 -18.93
CA ALA A 662 48.51 15.68 -18.05
C ALA A 662 49.13 17.10 -17.95
N LYS A 663 48.29 18.13 -18.22
CA LYS A 663 48.23 19.38 -17.43
C LYS A 663 46.82 20.01 -17.44
N THR A 664 46.32 20.25 -16.24
CA THR A 664 45.26 21.19 -15.83
C THR A 664 45.75 22.64 -16.00
N CYS A 665 44.90 23.56 -16.46
CA CYS A 665 45.04 24.98 -16.13
C CYS A 665 43.73 25.78 -16.23
N ILE A 666 43.56 26.59 -15.19
CA ILE A 666 42.55 27.57 -14.79
C ILE A 666 42.44 28.74 -15.79
N TRP A 667 41.27 29.38 -15.87
CA TRP A 667 41.14 30.81 -16.20
C TRP A 667 40.29 31.54 -15.14
N GLY A 668 40.90 32.53 -14.48
CA GLY A 668 40.18 33.67 -13.86
C GLY A 668 39.88 34.72 -14.96
N ASN A 669 39.49 35.96 -14.73
CA ASN A 669 39.39 36.82 -13.55
C ASN A 669 38.84 38.16 -14.09
N THR A 670 37.93 38.87 -13.40
CA THR A 670 37.91 40.36 -13.46
C THR A 670 37.20 40.99 -12.27
N LYS A 671 37.89 41.96 -11.65
CA LYS A 671 37.56 42.80 -10.48
C LYS A 671 36.99 44.17 -10.89
N LEU A 672 36.33 44.86 -9.94
CA LEU A 672 36.58 46.27 -9.52
C LEU A 672 35.68 46.63 -8.29
N HIS A 673 36.23 46.80 -7.07
CA HIS A 673 36.44 48.05 -6.29
C HIS A 673 35.15 48.72 -5.70
N ARG A 674 35.05 49.30 -4.48
CA ARG A 674 35.93 49.59 -3.31
C ARG A 674 35.06 50.13 -2.12
N LYS A 675 35.55 49.91 -0.87
CA LYS A 675 35.48 50.74 0.37
C LYS A 675 34.19 50.92 1.20
N GLY A 676 34.33 50.67 2.52
CA GLY A 676 33.58 51.35 3.60
C GLY A 676 33.45 50.55 4.91
N GLU A 677 34.40 50.70 5.84
CA GLU A 677 34.37 50.13 7.20
C GLU A 677 33.50 50.94 8.18
N THR A 678 32.89 50.29 9.18
CA THR A 678 33.05 50.68 10.60
C THR A 678 32.62 49.56 11.56
N LYS A 679 33.51 49.24 12.51
CA LYS A 679 33.34 48.30 13.63
C LYS A 679 32.68 49.00 14.83
N ARG A 680 31.96 48.25 15.67
CA ARG A 680 32.06 48.36 17.14
C ARG A 680 31.91 46.99 17.82
N LYS A 681 32.81 46.75 18.77
CA LYS A 681 32.97 45.57 19.63
C LYS A 681 32.32 45.80 21.00
N SER A 682 31.90 44.71 21.66
CA SER A 682 32.02 44.45 23.11
C SER A 682 31.59 42.98 23.32
N THR A 683 32.46 41.98 23.43
CA THR A 683 33.30 41.55 24.57
C THR A 683 32.53 41.33 25.87
N LEU A 684 32.33 40.06 26.25
CA LEU A 684 32.49 39.61 27.63
C LEU A 684 33.04 38.17 27.65
N THR A 685 34.04 37.96 28.50
CA THR A 685 34.93 36.81 28.60
C THR A 685 34.46 35.87 29.73
N ILE A 686 34.72 34.58 29.53
CA ILE A 686 34.51 33.45 30.44
C ILE A 686 35.50 33.51 31.62
N HIS A 687 35.07 33.09 32.82
CA HIS A 687 35.97 32.54 33.84
C HIS A 687 35.48 31.16 34.28
N LEU A 688 36.39 30.18 34.15
CA LEU A 688 36.37 28.84 34.72
C LEU A 688 36.75 28.90 36.19
N GLU A 689 36.16 28.03 37.02
CA GLU A 689 36.87 27.43 38.16
C GLU A 689 36.31 26.04 38.48
N THR A 690 37.26 25.13 38.70
CA THR A 690 37.17 23.69 38.95
C THR A 690 37.15 23.37 40.46
N ASP A 691 37.05 22.07 40.76
CA ASP A 691 37.27 21.35 42.05
C ASP A 691 35.97 21.06 42.83
N ARG A 692 35.57 19.81 43.13
CA ARG A 692 36.24 18.50 43.26
C ARG A 692 35.32 17.34 42.86
#